data_AF-A0AAD3D8P7-F1
#
_entry.id   AF-A0AAD3D8P7-F1
#
_cell.length_a   1.000
_cell.length_b   1.000
_cell.length_c   1.000
_cell.angle_alpha   90.00
_cell.angle_beta   90.00
_cell.angle_gamma   90.00
#
_symmetry.space_group_name_H-M   'P 1'
#
loop_
_entity.id
_entity.type
_entity.pdbx_description
1 polymer ?
#
loop_
_entity_poly.entity_id
_entity_poly.type
_entity_poly.pdbx_seq_one_letter_code
_entity_poly.pdbx_strand_id
1 'polypeptide(L)'
;MTSSSSHGSDTSSKSNYAIPPHKFESAKVKRSLKVVPPEKHDGNVEYKRQLIRPSPSRLRSLATQMSYRLDEGHGTCTYFLGVEDDGCHSLLDYEEVKESARILECIARSLNSIVTHRVMIQNEAKKTEDGNEIVENEQIRIEEPPVFKFDNIKTAHGLEEKKSEDEDNKLDEKAFTRCEISIHRIETHILDASPISLVELANGVGVHSDSNMTIVNLSENGGNSDRENNIKVTQVEEAETQNEGVTNIAETLTSRNIRVAVVGNVDAGKSTLIGTLTTSSLDDGRGRSRTTIMKHRHEIETGRTSTAQSHLMGFRHTGEPISGKDSMRVNKRKSEDEVARESYRIVTLLDLAGHEKYLKTTVHGVSSGFSDYSMILVNSRHPPTHMTHHHLNLCCSFGIPTIIIFTKVDGCPEHAMKNSKEEVYKLLRAPDVGRKPFVIRKEQDITTCIDKLHTLAPVIDISCVTGEGLNLLRKMLFSLPKRRRHEKKITRSFEFLCEDIFNVPGVGPVVSGFVNAGELTVGSNCHVCIGPTDDGSYIKTVAKSAHIARISTTHITSGQSACLALALKKEDKNKLRRGMVVVTENPVSTKEFDAEICVLKGEGTTIRKSYQAYVHILNVRQTAFAKSIEIVNKNVSGLPPSHRSHIDSEDGIILRQGSRAKVRFEFAQRPEYVRKGMRMLFRDGRVRGVGLVTNVPNLD
;
A
#
# COMPACT_ATOMS: atom_id res chain seq x y z
N MET A 1 -54.50 -11.74 41.05
CA MET A 1 -55.64 -12.60 40.71
C MET A 1 -56.22 -12.08 39.40
N THR A 2 -56.31 -12.94 38.37
CA THR A 2 -57.29 -12.98 37.23
C THR A 2 -57.71 -11.65 36.56
N SER A 3 -57.80 -11.44 35.24
CA SER A 3 -57.84 -12.28 34.03
C SER A 3 -58.07 -11.37 32.79
N SER A 4 -57.54 -11.79 31.62
CA SER A 4 -58.11 -11.67 30.25
C SER A 4 -58.61 -10.34 29.64
N SER A 5 -57.99 -9.83 28.55
CA SER A 5 -58.37 -10.10 27.14
C SER A 5 -58.03 -8.99 26.11
N SER A 6 -57.46 -9.43 24.98
CA SER A 6 -57.72 -8.99 23.58
C SER A 6 -56.90 -7.88 22.87
N HIS A 7 -56.66 -8.16 21.57
CA HIS A 7 -56.18 -7.33 20.43
C HIS A 7 -54.70 -6.90 20.44
N GLY A 8 -53.89 -7.04 19.39
CA GLY A 8 -54.04 -7.39 17.97
C GLY A 8 -52.85 -6.75 17.25
N SER A 9 -52.06 -7.50 16.46
CA SER A 9 -50.90 -6.95 15.73
C SER A 9 -50.90 -7.40 14.28
N ASP A 10 -50.96 -6.40 13.42
CA ASP A 10 -51.02 -6.44 11.96
C ASP A 10 -49.64 -6.15 11.32
N THR A 11 -49.38 -6.83 10.20
CA THR A 11 -48.68 -6.38 8.97
C THR A 11 -47.14 -6.21 8.90
N SER A 12 -46.53 -6.97 7.97
CA SER A 12 -45.80 -6.47 6.77
C SER A 12 -45.24 -7.66 5.94
N SER A 13 -45.97 -8.15 4.94
CA SER A 13 -45.87 -7.85 3.49
C SER A 13 -44.49 -8.14 2.82
N LYS A 14 -44.36 -9.35 2.25
CA LYS A 14 -43.41 -9.69 1.17
C LYS A 14 -44.14 -9.64 -0.18
N SER A 15 -43.62 -8.88 -1.14
CA SER A 15 -44.14 -8.80 -2.51
C SER A 15 -43.31 -9.64 -3.49
N ASN A 16 -44.02 -10.42 -4.29
CA ASN A 16 -43.57 -11.28 -5.39
C ASN A 16 -42.91 -10.55 -6.56
N TYR A 17 -42.01 -11.24 -7.26
CA TYR A 17 -41.99 -11.24 -8.74
C TYR A 17 -41.66 -12.66 -9.24
N ALA A 18 -42.64 -13.28 -9.88
CA ALA A 18 -42.54 -14.55 -10.59
C ALA A 18 -42.24 -14.29 -12.08
N ILE A 19 -41.50 -15.21 -12.73
CA ILE A 19 -41.33 -15.32 -14.18
C ILE A 19 -41.70 -16.77 -14.57
N PRO A 20 -42.39 -17.03 -15.71
CA PRO A 20 -43.13 -18.26 -15.96
C PRO A 20 -42.27 -19.43 -16.49
N PRO A 21 -42.74 -20.69 -16.37
CA PRO A 21 -42.02 -21.86 -16.86
C PRO A 21 -42.32 -22.07 -18.35
N HIS A 22 -41.29 -22.15 -19.20
CA HIS A 22 -41.44 -22.63 -20.56
C HIS A 22 -40.73 -23.98 -20.75
N LYS A 23 -41.57 -25.02 -20.82
CA LYS A 23 -41.49 -26.23 -21.66
C LYS A 23 -40.13 -26.93 -21.80
N PHE A 24 -39.93 -27.94 -20.94
CA PHE A 24 -39.69 -29.32 -21.39
C PHE A 24 -40.35 -30.26 -20.38
N GLU A 25 -41.60 -30.60 -20.65
CA GLU A 25 -42.29 -31.71 -20.02
C GLU A 25 -42.00 -32.93 -20.90
N SER A 26 -40.98 -33.69 -20.54
CA SER A 26 -40.71 -35.01 -21.13
C SER A 26 -40.35 -35.99 -20.03
N ALA A 27 -41.34 -36.81 -19.71
CA ALA A 27 -41.29 -38.08 -18.98
C ALA A 27 -40.82 -38.04 -17.51
N LYS A 28 -41.75 -38.42 -16.62
CA LYS A 28 -41.48 -38.96 -15.28
C LYS A 28 -40.50 -40.14 -15.37
N VAL A 29 -39.21 -39.87 -15.42
CA VAL A 29 -38.18 -40.85 -15.03
C VAL A 29 -38.11 -40.76 -13.51
N LYS A 30 -38.34 -41.88 -12.82
CA LYS A 30 -38.28 -41.97 -11.35
C LYS A 30 -36.97 -41.35 -10.85
N ARG A 31 -37.10 -40.25 -10.09
CA ARG A 31 -36.05 -39.60 -9.32
C ARG A 31 -35.59 -40.50 -8.17
N SER A 32 -34.96 -41.63 -8.48
CA SER A 32 -34.58 -42.62 -7.47
C SER A 32 -33.20 -43.21 -7.74
N LEU A 33 -32.22 -42.34 -7.96
CA LEU A 33 -30.82 -42.72 -7.86
C LEU A 33 -30.17 -41.86 -6.80
N LYS A 34 -30.21 -42.37 -5.57
CA LYS A 34 -29.49 -41.82 -4.45
C LYS A 34 -28.05 -42.27 -4.57
N VAL A 35 -27.17 -41.36 -4.97
CA VAL A 35 -25.75 -41.67 -5.26
C VAL A 35 -24.85 -41.23 -4.11
N VAL A 36 -25.30 -40.25 -3.32
CA VAL A 36 -24.57 -39.69 -2.18
C VAL A 36 -25.57 -39.48 -1.03
N PRO A 37 -25.16 -39.50 0.26
CA PRO A 37 -26.03 -39.11 1.37
C PRO A 37 -26.62 -37.71 1.15
N PRO A 38 -27.79 -37.37 1.73
CA PRO A 38 -28.37 -36.04 1.61
C PRO A 38 -27.43 -34.96 2.19
N GLU A 39 -27.47 -33.77 1.61
CA GLU A 39 -26.64 -32.65 2.04
C GLU A 39 -26.94 -32.30 3.51
N LYS A 40 -25.88 -32.13 4.30
CA LYS A 40 -26.00 -31.54 5.63
C LYS A 40 -25.87 -30.04 5.52
N HIS A 41 -26.79 -29.31 6.16
CA HIS A 41 -26.74 -27.85 6.20
C HIS A 41 -25.48 -27.31 6.89
N ASP A 42 -24.90 -28.10 7.81
CA ASP A 42 -23.65 -27.77 8.50
C ASP A 42 -22.50 -28.67 8.03
N GLY A 43 -21.29 -28.12 7.97
CA GLY A 43 -20.06 -28.84 7.66
C GLY A 43 -19.39 -28.38 6.37
N ASN A 44 -18.33 -29.07 5.94
CA ASN A 44 -17.48 -28.63 4.84
C ASN A 44 -17.87 -29.20 3.46
N VAL A 45 -19.09 -29.75 3.33
CA VAL A 45 -19.58 -30.40 2.12
C VAL A 45 -20.77 -29.61 1.55
N GLU A 46 -20.78 -29.36 0.24
CA GLU A 46 -21.83 -28.58 -0.42
C GLU A 46 -22.26 -29.20 -1.75
N TYR A 47 -23.57 -29.27 -2.01
CA TYR A 47 -24.11 -29.85 -3.25
C TYR A 47 -24.61 -28.75 -4.19
N LYS A 48 -24.35 -28.90 -5.48
CA LYS A 48 -24.86 -27.98 -6.50
C LYS A 48 -25.24 -28.76 -7.75
N ARG A 49 -26.50 -28.63 -8.16
CA ARG A 49 -26.98 -29.20 -9.41
C ARG A 49 -26.17 -28.75 -10.62
N GLN A 50 -26.27 -27.46 -10.97
CA GLN A 50 -25.61 -26.91 -12.15
C GLN A 50 -25.32 -25.42 -11.94
N LEU A 51 -24.21 -24.94 -12.51
CA LEU A 51 -23.84 -23.52 -12.52
C LEU A 51 -23.72 -23.05 -13.97
N ILE A 52 -24.79 -22.48 -14.52
CA ILE A 52 -24.77 -21.88 -15.86
C ILE A 52 -24.67 -20.35 -15.73
N ARG A 53 -23.60 -19.75 -16.27
CA ARG A 53 -23.40 -18.29 -16.41
C ARG A 53 -23.97 -17.46 -15.23
N PRO A 54 -23.47 -17.65 -14.00
CA PRO A 54 -24.00 -16.97 -12.83
C PRO A 54 -23.83 -15.45 -12.93
N SER A 55 -24.83 -14.69 -12.49
CA SER A 55 -24.72 -13.23 -12.39
C SER A 55 -23.63 -12.80 -11.41
N PRO A 56 -23.10 -11.56 -11.49
CA PRO A 56 -22.08 -11.07 -10.56
C PRO A 56 -22.53 -11.04 -9.08
N SER A 57 -23.83 -10.97 -8.80
CA SER A 57 -24.36 -11.12 -7.44
C SER A 57 -24.38 -12.60 -7.01
N ARG A 58 -24.71 -13.52 -7.91
CA ARG A 58 -24.68 -14.96 -7.64
C ARG A 58 -23.25 -15.49 -7.42
N LEU A 59 -22.26 -15.01 -8.18
CA LEU A 59 -20.84 -15.32 -7.97
C LEU A 59 -20.37 -14.90 -6.58
N ARG A 60 -20.76 -13.70 -6.11
CA ARG A 60 -20.44 -13.24 -4.74
C ARG A 60 -21.10 -14.11 -3.67
N SER A 61 -22.36 -14.51 -3.87
CA SER A 61 -23.05 -15.43 -2.97
C SER A 61 -22.36 -16.80 -2.89
N LEU A 62 -21.92 -17.35 -4.03
CA LEU A 62 -21.19 -18.61 -4.07
C LEU A 62 -19.80 -18.50 -3.42
N ALA A 63 -19.10 -17.36 -3.60
CA ALA A 63 -17.83 -17.11 -2.95
C ALA A 63 -17.96 -17.02 -1.42
N THR A 64 -18.98 -16.31 -0.92
CA THR A 64 -19.27 -16.26 0.53
C THR A 64 -19.58 -17.65 1.07
N GLN A 65 -20.37 -18.44 0.34
CA GLN A 65 -20.72 -19.81 0.72
C GLN A 65 -19.48 -20.72 0.77
N MET A 66 -18.62 -20.67 -0.25
CA MET A 66 -17.38 -21.45 -0.28
C MET A 66 -16.42 -21.03 0.83
N SER A 67 -16.31 -19.73 1.13
CA SER A 67 -15.50 -19.26 2.26
C SER A 67 -16.00 -19.82 3.58
N TYR A 68 -17.33 -19.86 3.78
CA TYR A 68 -17.95 -20.42 4.97
C TYR A 68 -17.66 -21.92 5.10
N ARG A 69 -17.84 -22.71 4.03
CA ARG A 69 -17.54 -24.15 4.03
C ARG A 69 -16.05 -24.46 4.26
N LEU A 70 -15.16 -23.62 3.73
CA LEU A 70 -13.71 -23.71 4.01
C LEU A 70 -13.39 -23.43 5.48
N ASP A 71 -14.10 -22.49 6.12
CA ASP A 71 -13.91 -22.19 7.54
C ASP A 71 -14.42 -23.34 8.43
N GLU A 72 -15.59 -23.91 8.11
CA GLU A 72 -16.13 -25.08 8.83
C GLU A 72 -15.25 -26.33 8.69
N GLY A 73 -14.56 -26.49 7.55
CA GLY A 73 -13.67 -27.62 7.28
C GLY A 73 -12.19 -27.35 7.54
N HIS A 74 -11.85 -26.38 8.39
CA HIS A 74 -10.47 -26.04 8.76
C HIS A 74 -9.53 -25.86 7.56
N GLY A 75 -10.00 -25.14 6.53
CA GLY A 75 -9.25 -24.90 5.30
C GLY A 75 -9.46 -25.95 4.21
N THR A 76 -10.37 -26.92 4.39
CA THR A 76 -10.76 -27.89 3.34
C THR A 76 -12.26 -27.90 3.12
N CYS A 77 -12.73 -27.98 1.88
CA CYS A 77 -14.14 -28.24 1.59
C CYS A 77 -14.32 -29.10 0.34
N THR A 78 -15.44 -29.82 0.27
CA THR A 78 -15.77 -30.70 -0.85
C THR A 78 -17.09 -30.26 -1.50
N TYR A 79 -17.09 -30.14 -2.82
CA TYR A 79 -18.27 -29.83 -3.62
C TYR A 79 -18.69 -31.03 -4.45
N PHE A 80 -19.98 -31.36 -4.43
CA PHE A 80 -20.58 -32.34 -5.33
C PHE A 80 -21.43 -31.60 -6.38
N LEU A 81 -21.01 -31.69 -7.64
CA LEU A 81 -21.68 -31.12 -8.80
C LEU A 81 -22.52 -32.18 -9.51
N GLY A 82 -23.68 -31.79 -10.04
CA GLY A 82 -24.62 -32.72 -10.67
C GLY A 82 -25.40 -33.56 -9.67
N VAL A 83 -25.50 -33.09 -8.41
CA VAL A 83 -26.23 -33.74 -7.33
C VAL A 83 -27.22 -32.72 -6.73
N GLU A 84 -28.46 -33.17 -6.49
CA GLU A 84 -29.50 -32.40 -5.80
C GLU A 84 -29.31 -32.49 -4.29
N ASP A 85 -29.89 -31.56 -3.52
CA ASP A 85 -29.72 -31.48 -2.05
C ASP A 85 -30.14 -32.77 -1.31
N ASP A 86 -31.02 -33.60 -1.91
CA ASP A 86 -31.46 -34.89 -1.37
C ASP A 86 -30.48 -36.06 -1.64
N GLY A 87 -29.37 -35.78 -2.34
CA GLY A 87 -28.34 -36.76 -2.72
C GLY A 87 -28.64 -37.50 -4.03
N CYS A 88 -29.66 -37.09 -4.78
CA CYS A 88 -30.00 -37.69 -6.07
C CYS A 88 -29.15 -37.14 -7.22
N HIS A 89 -28.82 -38.00 -8.20
CA HIS A 89 -28.14 -37.56 -9.43
C HIS A 89 -29.02 -36.62 -10.27
N SER A 90 -28.44 -35.53 -10.79
CA SER A 90 -29.15 -34.50 -11.57
C SER A 90 -29.24 -34.78 -13.08
N LEU A 91 -28.68 -35.91 -13.53
CA LEU A 91 -28.71 -36.40 -14.92
C LEU A 91 -28.12 -35.39 -15.94
N LEU A 92 -27.07 -34.66 -15.55
CA LEU A 92 -26.36 -33.73 -16.43
C LEU A 92 -25.35 -34.46 -17.31
N ASP A 93 -25.05 -33.89 -18.47
CA ASP A 93 -23.98 -34.36 -19.34
C ASP A 93 -22.59 -33.92 -18.83
N TYR A 94 -21.55 -34.45 -19.46
CA TYR A 94 -20.16 -34.19 -19.07
C TYR A 94 -19.76 -32.71 -19.26
N GLU A 95 -20.18 -32.06 -20.34
CA GLU A 95 -19.77 -30.67 -20.64
C GLU A 95 -20.45 -29.67 -19.71
N GLU A 96 -21.70 -29.91 -19.32
CA GLU A 96 -22.44 -29.10 -18.34
C GLU A 96 -21.81 -29.14 -16.94
N VAL A 97 -21.38 -30.34 -16.50
CA VAL A 97 -20.71 -30.52 -15.21
C VAL A 97 -19.29 -29.93 -15.25
N LYS A 98 -18.58 -30.07 -16.37
CA LYS A 98 -17.25 -29.50 -16.59
C LYS A 98 -17.25 -27.98 -16.54
N GLU A 99 -18.23 -27.33 -17.17
CA GLU A 99 -18.35 -25.88 -17.12
C GLU A 99 -18.69 -25.38 -15.70
N SER A 100 -19.57 -26.10 -14.99
CA SER A 100 -19.89 -25.81 -13.59
C SER A 100 -18.67 -25.95 -12.68
N ALA A 101 -17.82 -26.95 -12.93
CA ALA A 101 -16.56 -27.16 -12.20
C ALA A 101 -15.55 -26.05 -12.43
N ARG A 102 -15.40 -25.57 -13.68
CA ARG A 102 -14.54 -24.43 -14.01
C ARG A 102 -14.93 -23.17 -13.24
N ILE A 103 -16.23 -22.92 -13.09
CA ILE A 103 -16.74 -21.76 -12.33
C ILE A 103 -16.35 -21.88 -10.84
N LEU A 104 -16.51 -23.06 -10.23
CA LEU A 104 -16.09 -23.28 -8.84
C LEU A 104 -14.58 -23.13 -8.66
N GLU A 105 -13.77 -23.61 -9.62
CA GLU A 105 -12.32 -23.45 -9.59
C GLU A 105 -11.92 -21.96 -9.65
N CYS A 106 -12.61 -21.15 -10.45
CA CYS A 106 -12.40 -19.70 -10.49
C CYS A 106 -12.75 -19.03 -9.16
N ILE A 107 -13.84 -19.45 -8.50
CA ILE A 107 -14.24 -18.94 -7.19
C ILE A 107 -13.21 -19.34 -6.12
N ALA A 108 -12.74 -20.58 -6.12
CA ALA A 108 -11.71 -21.07 -5.19
C ALA A 108 -10.45 -20.20 -5.28
N ARG A 109 -9.97 -19.90 -6.50
CA ARG A 109 -8.83 -19.01 -6.71
C ARG A 109 -9.05 -17.61 -6.15
N SER A 110 -10.27 -17.07 -6.28
CA SER A 110 -10.60 -15.75 -5.72
C SER A 110 -10.55 -15.70 -4.17
N LEU A 111 -10.60 -16.87 -3.53
CA LEU A 111 -10.56 -17.05 -2.08
C LEU A 111 -9.19 -17.53 -1.56
N ASN A 112 -8.13 -17.47 -2.40
CA ASN A 112 -6.80 -18.03 -2.11
C ASN A 112 -6.85 -19.54 -1.78
N SER A 113 -7.73 -20.27 -2.45
CA SER A 113 -7.84 -21.71 -2.35
C SER A 113 -7.57 -22.37 -3.70
N ILE A 114 -7.08 -23.60 -3.67
CA ILE A 114 -6.80 -24.42 -4.86
C ILE A 114 -7.68 -25.66 -4.86
N VAL A 115 -8.07 -26.11 -6.05
CA VAL A 115 -8.67 -27.43 -6.23
C VAL A 115 -7.54 -28.45 -6.16
N THR A 116 -7.60 -29.36 -5.19
CA THR A 116 -6.61 -30.43 -5.00
C THR A 116 -6.99 -31.69 -5.76
N HIS A 117 -8.27 -32.03 -5.79
CA HIS A 117 -8.81 -33.18 -6.50
C HIS A 117 -10.06 -32.80 -7.25
N ARG A 118 -10.17 -33.31 -8.48
CA ARG A 118 -11.36 -33.20 -9.31
C ARG A 118 -11.63 -34.56 -9.96
N VAL A 119 -12.68 -35.22 -9.52
CA VAL A 119 -13.07 -36.55 -10.00
C VAL A 119 -14.38 -36.41 -10.74
N MET A 120 -14.38 -36.72 -12.04
CA MET A 120 -15.59 -36.86 -12.84
C MET A 120 -16.01 -38.32 -12.78
N ILE A 121 -17.28 -38.57 -12.43
CA ILE A 121 -17.83 -39.92 -12.28
C ILE A 121 -18.99 -40.03 -13.26
N GLN A 122 -18.83 -40.92 -14.25
CA GLN A 122 -19.86 -41.21 -15.25
C GLN A 122 -20.59 -42.50 -14.92
N ASN A 123 -21.92 -42.45 -15.03
CA ASN A 123 -22.81 -43.58 -14.87
C ASN A 123 -23.60 -43.80 -16.17
N GLU A 124 -23.68 -45.05 -16.63
CA GLU A 124 -24.55 -45.46 -17.73
C GLU A 124 -25.94 -45.86 -17.22
N ALA A 125 -26.99 -45.62 -18.03
CA ALA A 125 -28.34 -46.07 -17.75
C ALA A 125 -28.82 -47.06 -18.83
N LYS A 126 -29.13 -48.30 -18.46
CA LYS A 126 -29.83 -49.25 -19.35
C LYS A 126 -31.34 -49.04 -19.29
N LYS A 127 -32.01 -49.13 -20.43
CA LYS A 127 -33.48 -49.10 -20.53
C LYS A 127 -34.02 -50.53 -20.46
N THR A 128 -34.96 -50.82 -19.57
CA THR A 128 -35.79 -52.04 -19.57
C THR A 128 -37.25 -51.69 -19.89
N GLU A 129 -38.02 -52.68 -20.36
CA GLU A 129 -39.33 -52.50 -21.00
C GLU A 129 -40.45 -51.94 -20.09
N ASP A 130 -40.29 -51.95 -18.76
CA ASP A 130 -41.27 -51.38 -17.80
C ASP A 130 -40.78 -50.11 -17.06
N GLY A 131 -39.74 -49.46 -17.59
CA GLY A 131 -39.15 -48.22 -17.06
C GLY A 131 -37.65 -48.36 -16.78
N ASN A 132 -36.95 -47.24 -16.69
CA ASN A 132 -35.50 -47.24 -16.44
C ASN A 132 -35.18 -47.84 -15.05
N GLU A 133 -34.72 -49.09 -15.00
CA GLU A 133 -33.94 -49.60 -13.86
C GLU A 133 -32.45 -49.44 -14.19
N ILE A 134 -31.75 -48.75 -13.31
CA ILE A 134 -30.33 -48.43 -13.49
C ILE A 134 -29.53 -49.48 -12.73
N VAL A 135 -28.82 -50.31 -13.50
CA VAL A 135 -27.84 -51.26 -12.99
C VAL A 135 -26.55 -50.48 -12.76
N GLU A 136 -26.09 -50.39 -11.50
CA GLU A 136 -24.76 -49.86 -11.18
C GLU A 136 -23.71 -50.79 -11.78
N ASN A 137 -23.24 -50.46 -12.98
CA ASN A 137 -22.04 -51.05 -13.57
C ASN A 137 -20.91 -50.01 -13.65
N GLU A 138 -19.68 -50.52 -13.78
CA GLU A 138 -18.38 -49.89 -13.51
C GLU A 138 -18.36 -48.36 -13.64
N GLN A 139 -18.21 -47.67 -12.51
CA GLN A 139 -18.02 -46.22 -12.47
C GLN A 139 -16.75 -45.86 -13.23
N ILE A 140 -16.89 -45.18 -14.37
CA ILE A 140 -15.74 -44.58 -15.04
C ILE A 140 -15.36 -43.34 -14.23
N ARG A 141 -14.25 -43.43 -13.51
CA ARG A 141 -13.66 -42.34 -12.73
C ARG A 141 -12.54 -41.69 -13.54
N ILE A 142 -12.75 -40.44 -13.94
CA ILE A 142 -11.74 -39.65 -14.64
C ILE A 142 -11.22 -38.62 -13.66
N GLU A 143 -9.96 -38.75 -13.25
CA GLU A 143 -9.25 -37.70 -12.54
C GLU A 143 -8.80 -36.65 -13.57
N GLU A 144 -9.39 -35.46 -13.51
CA GLU A 144 -8.95 -34.36 -14.35
C GLU A 144 -7.85 -33.56 -13.64
N PRO A 145 -6.73 -33.27 -14.31
CA PRO A 145 -5.73 -32.36 -13.76
C PRO A 145 -6.34 -30.95 -13.61
N PRO A 146 -5.90 -30.17 -12.60
CA PRO A 146 -6.29 -28.78 -12.48
C PRO A 146 -5.89 -28.01 -13.75
N VAL A 147 -6.74 -27.07 -14.19
CA VAL A 147 -6.73 -26.49 -15.55
C VAL A 147 -5.48 -25.62 -15.86
N PHE A 148 -4.56 -25.46 -14.91
CA PHE A 148 -3.30 -24.73 -15.09
C PHE A 148 -2.10 -25.51 -14.57
N LYS A 149 -1.28 -26.05 -15.49
CA LYS A 149 0.09 -26.50 -15.22
C LYS A 149 0.99 -25.28 -15.00
N PHE A 150 1.70 -25.22 -13.87
CA PHE A 150 2.85 -24.34 -13.68
C PHE A 150 4.06 -24.94 -14.40
N ASP A 151 4.15 -24.76 -15.72
CA ASP A 151 5.37 -25.14 -16.44
C ASP A 151 6.42 -24.04 -16.28
N ASN A 152 7.33 -24.23 -15.31
CA ASN A 152 8.75 -23.87 -15.39
C ASN A 152 9.51 -24.20 -14.09
N ILE A 153 9.79 -25.49 -13.83
CA ILE A 153 11.01 -25.91 -13.13
C ILE A 153 11.50 -27.22 -13.78
N LYS A 154 12.67 -27.15 -14.44
CA LYS A 154 13.46 -28.34 -14.78
C LYS A 154 14.09 -28.91 -13.50
N THR A 155 14.09 -30.25 -13.46
CA THR A 155 14.91 -31.16 -12.64
C THR A 155 14.62 -31.28 -11.14
N ALA A 156 13.85 -32.31 -10.77
CA ALA A 156 14.27 -33.30 -9.78
C ALA A 156 13.71 -34.67 -10.18
N HIS A 157 14.60 -35.66 -10.15
CA HIS A 157 14.45 -37.01 -10.66
C HIS A 157 13.32 -37.83 -10.04
N GLY A 158 12.70 -38.67 -10.87
CA GLY A 158 12.35 -40.04 -10.50
C GLY A 158 10.94 -40.27 -9.96
N LEU A 159 9.93 -40.16 -10.82
CA LEU A 159 8.76 -41.04 -10.77
C LEU A 159 8.38 -41.34 -12.23
N GLU A 160 8.49 -42.61 -12.59
CA GLU A 160 8.22 -43.13 -13.93
C GLU A 160 6.75 -42.90 -14.29
N GLU A 161 6.48 -42.15 -15.36
CA GLU A 161 5.22 -42.24 -16.08
C GLU A 161 5.15 -43.64 -16.70
N LYS A 162 4.45 -44.56 -16.04
CA LYS A 162 3.87 -45.71 -16.75
C LYS A 162 2.84 -45.14 -17.71
N LYS A 163 3.23 -45.03 -18.98
CA LYS A 163 2.29 -45.07 -20.10
C LYS A 163 1.54 -46.40 -20.01
N SER A 164 0.31 -46.37 -19.51
CA SER A 164 -0.70 -47.30 -19.99
C SER A 164 -1.18 -46.73 -21.32
N GLU A 165 -0.54 -47.19 -22.39
CA GLU A 165 -1.25 -47.48 -23.63
C GLU A 165 -2.41 -48.40 -23.22
N ASP A 166 -3.64 -47.90 -23.26
CA ASP A 166 -4.84 -48.67 -23.60
C ASP A 166 -6.09 -47.78 -23.46
N GLU A 167 -6.89 -47.85 -24.52
CA GLU A 167 -8.31 -47.49 -24.63
C GLU A 167 -8.72 -46.02 -24.81
N ASP A 168 -9.00 -45.72 -26.09
CA ASP A 168 -10.11 -44.89 -26.53
C ASP A 168 -11.39 -45.16 -25.70
N ASN A 169 -11.53 -44.50 -24.54
CA ASN A 169 -12.82 -44.48 -23.85
C ASN A 169 -13.75 -43.49 -24.55
N LYS A 170 -14.54 -44.06 -25.47
CA LYS A 170 -15.74 -43.47 -26.05
C LYS A 170 -16.59 -42.86 -24.92
N LEU A 171 -16.65 -41.54 -24.90
CA LEU A 171 -17.64 -40.80 -24.12
C LEU A 171 -19.00 -41.04 -24.78
N ASP A 172 -19.85 -41.85 -24.15
CA ASP A 172 -21.20 -42.11 -24.66
C ASP A 172 -22.11 -40.89 -24.42
N GLU A 173 -22.75 -40.37 -25.48
CA GLU A 173 -23.70 -39.24 -25.43
C GLU A 173 -24.93 -39.49 -24.53
N LYS A 174 -25.08 -40.68 -23.97
CA LYS A 174 -26.18 -41.08 -23.07
C LYS A 174 -25.73 -41.37 -21.63
N ALA A 175 -24.48 -41.07 -21.28
CA ALA A 175 -23.96 -41.19 -19.93
C ALA A 175 -24.23 -39.92 -19.11
N PHE A 176 -24.53 -40.09 -17.82
CA PHE A 176 -24.75 -38.98 -16.91
C PHE A 176 -23.53 -38.79 -16.01
N THR A 177 -23.12 -37.54 -15.80
CA THR A 177 -21.89 -37.21 -15.07
C THR A 177 -22.18 -36.45 -13.78
N ARG A 178 -21.46 -36.82 -12.72
CA ARG A 178 -21.30 -35.99 -11.51
C ARG A 178 -19.82 -35.67 -11.30
N CYS A 179 -19.54 -34.61 -10.56
CA CYS A 179 -18.17 -34.25 -10.22
C CYS A 179 -18.00 -34.03 -8.72
N GLU A 180 -16.94 -34.60 -8.17
CA GLU A 180 -16.46 -34.33 -6.82
C GLU A 180 -15.23 -33.43 -6.90
N ILE A 181 -15.28 -32.29 -6.21
CA ILE A 181 -14.21 -31.29 -6.19
C ILE A 181 -13.76 -31.07 -4.74
N SER A 182 -12.50 -31.38 -4.44
CA SER A 182 -11.87 -31.04 -3.17
C SER A 182 -11.08 -29.74 -3.31
N ILE A 183 -11.32 -28.82 -2.39
CA ILE A 183 -10.72 -27.48 -2.38
C ILE A 183 -9.97 -27.29 -1.06
N HIS A 184 -8.74 -26.79 -1.13
CA HIS A 184 -7.90 -26.49 0.02
C HIS A 184 -7.45 -25.02 0.04
N ARG A 185 -7.58 -24.36 1.18
CA ARG A 185 -7.10 -23.00 1.41
C ARG A 185 -5.59 -23.02 1.55
N ILE A 186 -4.89 -22.16 0.82
CA ILE A 186 -3.45 -22.02 0.96
C ILE A 186 -3.16 -21.14 2.18
N GLU A 187 -2.55 -21.71 3.21
CA GLU A 187 -2.00 -20.93 4.32
C GLU A 187 -0.81 -20.11 3.83
N THR A 188 -0.98 -18.79 3.76
CA THR A 188 0.01 -17.85 3.23
C THR A 188 1.07 -17.51 4.28
N HIS A 189 1.86 -18.51 4.69
CA HIS A 189 3.22 -18.26 5.10
C HIS A 189 4.11 -18.58 3.89
N ILE A 190 4.55 -17.52 3.19
CA ILE A 190 5.52 -17.49 2.07
C ILE A 190 4.88 -17.32 0.67
N LEU A 191 5.06 -16.11 0.13
CA LEU A 191 5.01 -15.64 -1.27
C LEU A 191 3.66 -15.27 -1.93
N ASP A 192 3.71 -14.12 -2.61
CA ASP A 192 2.67 -13.45 -3.40
C ASP A 192 2.10 -14.29 -4.56
N ALA A 193 0.78 -14.20 -4.75
CA ALA A 193 0.16 -14.16 -6.06
C ALA A 193 -1.04 -13.19 -6.02
N SER A 194 -1.05 -12.23 -6.95
CA SER A 194 -2.07 -11.20 -7.12
C SER A 194 -3.49 -11.79 -7.21
N PRO A 195 -4.52 -11.17 -6.59
CA PRO A 195 -5.90 -11.57 -6.83
C PRO A 195 -6.30 -11.22 -8.27
N ILE A 196 -6.61 -12.24 -9.07
CA ILE A 196 -7.18 -12.10 -10.41
C ILE A 196 -8.50 -11.33 -10.29
N SER A 197 -8.66 -10.27 -11.08
CA SER A 197 -9.86 -9.43 -11.04
C SER A 197 -11.05 -10.19 -11.63
N LEU A 198 -12.14 -10.30 -10.86
CA LEU A 198 -13.42 -10.88 -11.28
C LEU A 198 -14.10 -10.15 -12.45
N VAL A 199 -13.50 -9.07 -12.96
CA VAL A 199 -14.01 -8.29 -14.11
C VAL A 199 -13.51 -8.86 -15.44
N GLU A 200 -12.42 -9.63 -15.46
CA GLU A 200 -11.86 -10.20 -16.71
C GLU A 200 -12.52 -11.53 -17.12
N LEU A 201 -13.22 -12.21 -16.20
CA LEU A 201 -13.96 -13.45 -16.48
C LEU A 201 -15.33 -13.22 -17.16
N ALA A 202 -15.85 -12.00 -17.15
CA ALA A 202 -17.19 -11.70 -17.69
C ALA A 202 -17.20 -11.36 -19.20
N ASN A 203 -16.05 -11.14 -19.82
CA ASN A 203 -15.95 -10.61 -21.19
C ASN A 203 -15.35 -11.59 -22.22
N GLY A 204 -15.28 -12.88 -21.91
CA GLY A 204 -14.74 -13.91 -22.81
C GLY A 204 -15.80 -14.84 -23.39
N VAL A 205 -16.72 -14.34 -24.20
CA VAL A 205 -17.50 -15.18 -25.14
C VAL A 205 -17.42 -14.53 -26.51
N GLY A 206 -16.61 -15.11 -27.39
CA GLY A 206 -16.38 -14.63 -28.75
C GLY A 206 -15.61 -15.65 -29.58
N VAL A 207 -16.38 -16.57 -30.17
CA VAL A 207 -16.20 -17.45 -31.33
C VAL A 207 -14.87 -17.37 -32.12
N HIS A 208 -14.33 -18.57 -32.40
CA HIS A 208 -13.25 -18.93 -33.34
C HIS A 208 -13.29 -18.26 -34.72
N SER A 209 -12.10 -17.99 -35.28
CA SER A 209 -11.72 -18.53 -36.60
C SER A 209 -10.20 -18.64 -36.74
N ASP A 210 -9.78 -19.80 -37.24
CA ASP A 210 -8.40 -20.24 -37.48
C ASP A 210 -7.71 -19.45 -38.59
N SER A 211 -6.38 -19.30 -38.50
CA SER A 211 -5.45 -19.74 -39.56
C SER A 211 -3.99 -19.51 -39.19
N ASN A 212 -3.20 -20.56 -39.40
CA ASN A 212 -1.76 -20.66 -39.23
C ASN A 212 -0.96 -19.59 -39.99
N MET A 213 0.11 -19.07 -39.40
CA MET A 213 1.20 -18.47 -40.17
C MET A 213 2.57 -18.99 -39.73
N THR A 214 3.07 -19.87 -40.59
CA THR A 214 4.43 -20.38 -40.71
C THR A 214 5.41 -19.23 -40.99
N ILE A 215 6.54 -19.21 -40.29
CA ILE A 215 7.66 -18.30 -40.58
C ILE A 215 8.36 -18.78 -41.85
N VAL A 216 8.39 -17.93 -42.88
CA VAL A 216 9.28 -18.10 -44.04
C VAL A 216 10.24 -16.90 -44.06
N ASN A 217 11.53 -17.18 -43.91
CA ASN A 217 12.62 -16.29 -44.27
C ASN A 217 12.70 -16.20 -45.80
N LEU A 218 12.82 -14.99 -46.35
CA LEU A 218 13.33 -14.76 -47.70
C LEU A 218 14.22 -13.50 -47.72
N SER A 219 15.51 -13.73 -47.93
CA SER A 219 16.47 -12.81 -48.51
C SER A 219 16.46 -12.98 -50.04
N GLU A 220 16.54 -11.88 -50.82
CA GLU A 220 17.52 -11.66 -51.90
C GLU A 220 17.25 -10.36 -52.71
N ASN A 221 18.34 -9.57 -52.88
CA ASN A 221 18.85 -8.79 -54.04
C ASN A 221 17.87 -7.98 -54.94
N GLY A 222 18.15 -6.75 -55.42
CA GLY A 222 19.31 -5.83 -55.57
C GLY A 222 18.83 -4.71 -56.54
N GLY A 223 19.46 -3.55 -56.79
CA GLY A 223 20.70 -2.89 -56.36
C GLY A 223 20.80 -1.45 -56.94
N ASN A 224 21.88 -0.76 -56.52
CA ASN A 224 22.59 0.43 -57.06
C ASN A 224 21.88 1.76 -57.40
N SER A 225 22.31 2.86 -56.77
CA SER A 225 23.52 3.62 -57.20
C SER A 225 23.79 4.89 -56.35
N ASP A 226 25.03 4.98 -55.89
CA ASP A 226 25.93 6.10 -55.59
C ASP A 226 25.41 7.56 -55.57
N ARG A 227 25.76 8.27 -54.48
CA ARG A 227 26.51 9.54 -54.53
C ARG A 227 26.98 9.98 -53.14
N GLU A 228 28.29 9.93 -52.94
CA GLU A 228 29.01 10.64 -51.88
C GLU A 228 28.92 12.16 -52.11
N ASN A 229 28.86 12.93 -51.02
CA ASN A 229 29.48 14.25 -50.97
C ASN A 229 29.84 14.62 -49.53
N ASN A 230 31.15 14.74 -49.29
CA ASN A 230 31.78 15.39 -48.16
C ASN A 230 31.54 16.91 -48.21
N ILE A 231 31.20 17.54 -47.07
CA ILE A 231 31.51 18.95 -46.82
C ILE A 231 31.97 19.13 -45.36
N LYS A 232 33.23 19.56 -45.21
CA LYS A 232 33.80 20.21 -44.02
C LYS A 232 33.91 21.70 -44.30
N VAL A 233 33.31 22.57 -43.48
CA VAL A 233 33.71 23.99 -43.20
C VAL A 233 33.05 24.36 -41.85
N THR A 234 33.76 24.45 -40.72
CA THR A 234 34.47 25.60 -40.10
C THR A 234 33.66 26.90 -39.90
N GLN A 235 33.27 27.15 -38.64
CA GLN A 235 33.00 28.40 -37.92
C GLN A 235 32.35 29.61 -38.64
N VAL A 236 31.12 29.92 -38.20
CA VAL A 236 30.63 31.29 -38.00
C VAL A 236 29.87 31.31 -36.67
N GLU A 237 30.26 32.21 -35.76
CA GLU A 237 29.46 32.59 -34.59
C GLU A 237 28.23 33.37 -35.08
N GLU A 238 27.03 32.86 -34.84
CA GLU A 238 25.81 33.66 -34.80
C GLU A 238 24.79 32.95 -33.89
N ALA A 239 24.19 33.74 -33.00
CA ALA A 239 23.30 33.28 -31.95
C ALA A 239 22.00 32.71 -32.53
N GLU A 240 21.74 31.43 -32.28
CA GLU A 240 20.43 30.81 -32.53
C GLU A 240 19.80 30.31 -31.23
N THR A 241 18.78 31.07 -30.84
CA THR A 241 17.67 30.69 -29.97
C THR A 241 17.07 29.35 -30.37
N GLN A 242 16.67 28.57 -29.35
CA GLN A 242 15.81 27.36 -29.37
C GLN A 242 16.50 25.98 -29.43
N ASN A 243 16.78 25.46 -28.23
CA ASN A 243 16.64 24.02 -27.93
C ASN A 243 16.35 23.83 -26.42
N GLU A 244 15.16 24.27 -25.97
CA GLU A 244 14.64 23.94 -24.63
C GLU A 244 13.72 22.72 -24.73
N GLY A 245 14.14 21.55 -24.22
CA GLY A 245 13.23 20.39 -24.22
C GLY A 245 13.72 19.05 -23.69
N VAL A 246 15.01 18.84 -23.38
CA VAL A 246 15.45 17.56 -22.81
C VAL A 246 15.50 17.64 -21.29
N THR A 247 14.44 17.17 -20.62
CA THR A 247 14.41 17.06 -19.15
C THR A 247 15.33 15.92 -18.70
N ASN A 248 16.41 16.25 -18.00
CA ASN A 248 17.29 15.25 -17.41
C ASN A 248 16.58 14.56 -16.22
N ILE A 249 16.28 13.26 -16.35
CA ILE A 249 15.56 12.46 -15.35
C ILE A 249 16.26 12.51 -13.99
N ALA A 250 17.60 12.51 -13.97
CA ALA A 250 18.37 12.58 -12.74
C ALA A 250 18.17 13.93 -12.02
N GLU A 251 18.08 15.03 -12.77
CA GLU A 251 17.80 16.36 -12.21
C GLU A 251 16.37 16.44 -11.64
N THR A 252 15.38 15.92 -12.38
CA THR A 252 13.98 15.86 -11.92
C THR A 252 13.86 15.10 -10.59
N LEU A 253 14.51 13.93 -10.49
CA LEU A 253 14.46 13.07 -9.30
C LEU A 253 15.31 13.59 -8.13
N THR A 254 16.28 14.46 -8.40
CA THR A 254 17.12 15.12 -7.38
C THR A 254 16.50 16.48 -7.01
N SER A 255 16.82 17.55 -7.73
CA SER A 255 16.58 18.94 -7.35
C SER A 255 15.11 19.36 -7.44
N ARG A 256 14.32 18.70 -8.29
CA ARG A 256 12.91 19.05 -8.55
C ARG A 256 11.91 18.07 -7.92
N ASN A 257 12.36 17.24 -6.99
CA ASN A 257 11.51 16.38 -6.19
C ASN A 257 11.28 16.99 -4.81
N ILE A 258 10.01 17.21 -4.44
CA ILE A 258 9.60 17.64 -3.10
C ILE A 258 8.76 16.58 -2.41
N ARG A 259 8.93 16.43 -1.10
CA ARG A 259 8.14 15.49 -0.29
C ARG A 259 7.14 16.24 0.57
N VAL A 260 5.87 15.86 0.49
CA VAL A 260 4.79 16.50 1.24
C VAL A 260 4.06 15.47 2.09
N ALA A 261 4.11 15.63 3.41
CA ALA A 261 3.37 14.80 4.35
C ALA A 261 1.89 15.21 4.40
N VAL A 262 0.98 14.28 4.13
CA VAL A 262 -0.47 14.52 4.20
C VAL A 262 -0.98 13.96 5.53
N VAL A 263 -1.37 14.85 6.45
CA VAL A 263 -1.85 14.51 7.80
C VAL A 263 -3.23 15.11 8.05
N GLY A 264 -3.95 14.60 9.06
CA GLY A 264 -5.30 15.07 9.38
C GLY A 264 -6.16 13.95 9.96
N ASN A 265 -7.28 14.33 10.58
CA ASN A 265 -8.15 13.39 11.30
C ASN A 265 -8.75 12.30 10.39
N VAL A 266 -9.34 11.27 11.00
CA VAL A 266 -10.29 10.36 10.33
C VAL A 266 -11.38 11.22 9.65
N ASP A 267 -11.75 10.84 8.43
CA ASP A 267 -12.74 11.56 7.59
C ASP A 267 -12.35 12.93 7.05
N ALA A 268 -11.13 13.42 7.28
CA ALA A 268 -10.63 14.65 6.65
C ALA A 268 -10.40 14.51 5.12
N GLY A 269 -10.47 13.30 4.57
CA GLY A 269 -10.37 13.08 3.12
C GLY A 269 -8.95 12.99 2.56
N LYS A 270 -7.95 12.59 3.38
CA LYS A 270 -6.52 12.45 2.97
C LYS A 270 -6.32 11.57 1.75
N SER A 271 -6.68 10.30 1.85
CA SER A 271 -6.52 9.35 0.76
C SER A 271 -7.40 9.70 -0.44
N THR A 272 -8.57 10.30 -0.21
CA THR A 272 -9.42 10.82 -1.29
C THR A 272 -8.71 11.93 -2.06
N LEU A 273 -8.14 12.91 -1.36
CA LEU A 273 -7.39 14.01 -1.97
C LEU A 273 -6.18 13.51 -2.75
N ILE A 274 -5.39 12.60 -2.18
CA ILE A 274 -4.23 12.02 -2.85
C ILE A 274 -4.67 11.27 -4.12
N GLY A 275 -5.74 10.48 -4.03
CA GLY A 275 -6.34 9.81 -5.19
C GLY A 275 -6.71 10.82 -6.28
N THR A 276 -7.51 11.82 -5.95
CA THR A 276 -7.96 12.88 -6.86
C THR A 276 -6.80 13.68 -7.48
N LEU A 277 -5.76 13.99 -6.71
CA LEU A 277 -4.59 14.71 -7.21
C LEU A 277 -3.76 13.85 -8.16
N THR A 278 -3.63 12.54 -7.89
CA THR A 278 -2.76 11.67 -8.68
C THR A 278 -3.43 11.14 -9.94
N THR A 279 -4.74 10.89 -9.91
CA THR A 279 -5.51 10.46 -11.10
C THR A 279 -6.02 11.65 -11.92
N SER A 280 -6.00 12.86 -11.36
CA SER A 280 -6.72 14.04 -11.85
C SER A 280 -8.21 13.79 -12.15
N SER A 281 -8.81 12.79 -11.51
CA SER A 281 -10.25 12.52 -11.59
C SER A 281 -10.93 12.97 -10.30
N LEU A 282 -12.07 13.65 -10.42
CA LEU A 282 -12.89 14.03 -9.27
C LEU A 282 -13.45 12.80 -8.55
N ASP A 283 -13.70 12.95 -7.26
CA ASP A 283 -14.31 11.92 -6.44
C ASP A 283 -15.83 11.90 -6.63
N ASP A 284 -16.43 10.72 -6.54
CA ASP A 284 -17.89 10.53 -6.64
C ASP A 284 -18.62 10.75 -5.31
N GLY A 285 -17.91 11.21 -4.27
CA GLY A 285 -18.42 11.36 -2.91
C GLY A 285 -18.61 10.04 -2.17
N ARG A 286 -18.42 8.88 -2.83
CA ARG A 286 -18.47 7.53 -2.25
C ARG A 286 -17.07 6.94 -2.05
N GLY A 287 -16.03 7.71 -2.36
CA GLY A 287 -14.63 7.35 -2.14
C GLY A 287 -14.02 6.54 -3.26
N ARG A 288 -14.51 6.66 -4.51
CA ARG A 288 -13.87 6.06 -5.68
C ARG A 288 -12.38 6.40 -5.76
N SER A 289 -12.00 7.64 -5.47
CA SER A 289 -10.61 8.11 -5.57
C SER A 289 -9.70 7.42 -4.56
N ARG A 290 -10.14 7.21 -3.31
CA ARG A 290 -9.32 6.54 -2.29
C ARG A 290 -9.12 5.06 -2.58
N THR A 291 -10.12 4.39 -3.16
CA THR A 291 -10.01 2.96 -3.51
C THR A 291 -8.91 2.71 -4.55
N THR A 292 -8.60 3.71 -5.41
CA THR A 292 -7.53 3.57 -6.41
C THR A 292 -6.12 3.56 -5.84
N ILE A 293 -5.93 4.03 -4.60
CA ILE A 293 -4.61 4.14 -3.98
C ILE A 293 -4.42 3.18 -2.80
N MET A 294 -5.50 2.68 -2.22
CA MET A 294 -5.45 1.68 -1.15
C MET A 294 -4.96 0.33 -1.68
N LYS A 295 -3.97 -0.25 -1.00
CA LYS A 295 -3.35 -1.52 -1.41
C LYS A 295 -3.88 -2.72 -0.64
N HIS A 296 -4.21 -2.51 0.64
CA HIS A 296 -4.59 -3.60 1.52
C HIS A 296 -6.11 -3.74 1.62
N ARG A 297 -6.58 -4.98 1.66
CA ARG A 297 -8.01 -5.31 1.74
C ARG A 297 -8.71 -4.67 2.94
N HIS A 298 -8.09 -4.71 4.12
CA HIS A 298 -8.64 -4.07 5.31
C HIS A 298 -8.69 -2.54 5.22
N GLU A 299 -7.84 -1.89 4.43
CA GLU A 299 -7.92 -0.44 4.20
C GLU A 299 -9.15 -0.09 3.34
N ILE A 300 -9.46 -0.94 2.35
CA ILE A 300 -10.64 -0.81 1.49
C ILE A 300 -11.92 -1.05 2.29
N GLU A 301 -11.96 -2.13 3.09
CA GLU A 301 -13.14 -2.51 3.89
C GLU A 301 -13.43 -1.50 5.01
N THR A 302 -12.40 -1.06 5.74
CA THR A 302 -12.57 -0.11 6.86
C THR A 302 -12.60 1.34 6.41
N GLY A 303 -12.13 1.64 5.19
CA GLY A 303 -11.90 3.00 4.70
C GLY A 303 -10.80 3.77 5.44
N ARG A 304 -9.94 3.09 6.22
CA ARG A 304 -8.90 3.69 7.06
C ARG A 304 -7.51 3.31 6.58
N THR A 305 -6.66 4.31 6.32
CA THR A 305 -5.24 4.11 6.04
C THR A 305 -4.54 3.56 7.28
N SER A 306 -3.86 2.43 7.11
CA SER A 306 -3.14 1.73 8.18
C SER A 306 -1.62 1.87 8.01
N THR A 307 -1.15 1.95 6.77
CA THR A 307 0.27 2.01 6.42
C THR A 307 0.61 3.36 5.80
N ALA A 308 1.77 3.92 6.16
CA ALA A 308 2.27 5.13 5.50
C ALA A 308 2.71 4.77 4.07
N GLN A 309 2.15 5.44 3.06
CA GLN A 309 2.47 5.17 1.65
C GLN A 309 2.90 6.45 0.94
N SER A 310 3.78 6.30 -0.05
CA SER A 310 4.19 7.40 -0.94
C SER A 310 3.51 7.27 -2.30
N HIS A 311 2.97 8.37 -2.80
CA HIS A 311 2.41 8.46 -4.15
C HIS A 311 3.12 9.57 -4.93
N LEU A 312 3.52 9.25 -6.16
CA LEU A 312 4.20 10.18 -7.04
C LEU A 312 3.19 11.00 -7.85
N MET A 313 3.30 12.32 -7.79
CA MET A 313 2.56 13.25 -8.65
C MET A 313 3.55 14.01 -9.53
N GLY A 314 3.43 13.84 -10.85
CA GLY A 314 4.27 14.51 -11.83
C GLY A 314 3.66 15.80 -12.34
N PHE A 315 4.50 16.76 -12.73
CA PHE A 315 4.10 18.00 -13.40
C PHE A 315 4.91 18.21 -14.68
N ARG A 316 4.25 18.73 -15.72
CA ARG A 316 4.91 19.23 -16.94
C ARG A 316 5.53 20.61 -16.68
N HIS A 317 6.36 21.09 -17.60
CA HIS A 317 6.93 22.44 -17.53
C HIS A 317 5.86 23.55 -17.46
N THR A 318 4.68 23.29 -18.03
CA THR A 318 3.50 24.18 -17.99
C THR A 318 2.84 24.27 -16.60
N GLY A 319 3.24 23.42 -15.64
CA GLY A 319 2.58 23.31 -14.33
C GLY A 319 1.31 22.45 -14.33
N GLU A 320 0.97 21.83 -15.46
CA GLU A 320 -0.12 20.86 -15.51
C GLU A 320 0.29 19.50 -14.94
N PRO A 321 -0.60 18.83 -14.18
CA PRO A 321 -0.32 17.51 -13.64
C PRO A 321 -0.23 16.48 -14.77
N ILE A 322 0.76 15.60 -14.67
CA ILE A 322 0.85 14.42 -15.53
C ILE A 322 -0.13 13.42 -14.98
N SER A 323 -1.30 13.40 -15.59
CA SER A 323 -2.33 12.42 -15.30
C SER A 323 -2.71 11.76 -16.61
N GLY A 324 -2.76 10.44 -16.58
CA GLY A 324 -3.00 9.68 -17.78
C GLY A 324 -3.30 8.23 -17.47
N LYS A 325 -4.33 7.73 -18.15
CA LYS A 325 -4.36 6.35 -18.60
C LYS A 325 -3.27 6.21 -19.66
N ASP A 326 -2.57 5.08 -19.62
CA ASP A 326 -1.51 4.74 -20.55
C ASP A 326 -2.02 4.85 -22.00
N SER A 327 -1.23 5.46 -22.90
CA SER A 327 -1.56 5.65 -24.32
C SER A 327 -1.78 4.33 -25.06
N MET A 328 -1.18 3.23 -24.60
CA MET A 328 -1.42 1.87 -25.14
C MET A 328 -2.52 1.10 -24.38
N ARG A 329 -2.87 1.49 -23.16
CA ARG A 329 -3.81 0.77 -22.29
C ARG A 329 -4.79 1.74 -21.65
N VAL A 330 -5.88 2.01 -22.36
CA VAL A 330 -6.95 2.97 -22.01
C VAL A 330 -7.51 2.82 -20.58
N ASN A 331 -7.30 1.68 -19.91
CA ASN A 331 -7.77 1.42 -18.54
C ASN A 331 -6.66 1.23 -17.48
N LYS A 332 -5.37 1.33 -17.84
CA LYS A 332 -4.27 1.18 -16.87
C LYS A 332 -3.64 2.54 -16.55
N ARG A 333 -3.48 2.84 -15.27
CA ARG A 333 -2.79 4.05 -14.78
C ARG A 333 -1.33 4.01 -15.19
N LYS A 334 -0.77 5.17 -15.60
CA LYS A 334 0.67 5.29 -15.82
C LYS A 334 1.45 4.81 -14.61
N SER A 335 2.49 4.03 -14.85
CA SER A 335 3.37 3.55 -13.79
C SER A 335 4.15 4.72 -13.18
N GLU A 336 4.63 4.57 -11.95
CA GLU A 336 5.40 5.63 -11.27
C GLU A 336 6.67 6.01 -12.05
N ASP A 337 7.27 5.04 -12.74
CA ASP A 337 8.43 5.22 -13.61
C ASP A 337 8.11 6.01 -14.88
N GLU A 338 6.92 5.83 -15.49
CA GLU A 338 6.47 6.65 -16.62
C GLU A 338 6.23 8.10 -16.19
N VAL A 339 5.53 8.27 -15.05
CA VAL A 339 5.27 9.60 -14.48
C VAL A 339 6.60 10.29 -14.18
N ALA A 340 7.57 9.60 -13.58
CA ALA A 340 8.88 10.17 -13.29
C ALA A 340 9.66 10.57 -14.55
N ARG A 341 9.58 9.79 -15.64
CA ARG A 341 10.27 10.07 -16.91
C ARG A 341 9.70 11.28 -17.65
N GLU A 342 8.38 11.45 -17.66
CA GLU A 342 7.72 12.58 -18.32
C GLU A 342 7.70 13.87 -17.48
N SER A 343 8.06 13.78 -16.20
CA SER A 343 7.96 14.90 -15.25
C SER A 343 9.10 15.89 -15.41
N TYR A 344 8.74 17.16 -15.49
CA TYR A 344 9.66 18.27 -15.20
C TYR A 344 9.88 18.42 -13.69
N ARG A 345 8.82 18.20 -12.90
CA ARG A 345 8.83 18.34 -11.44
C ARG A 345 8.01 17.24 -10.80
N ILE A 346 8.47 16.76 -9.66
CA ILE A 346 7.83 15.66 -8.93
C ILE A 346 7.44 16.11 -7.52
N VAL A 347 6.22 15.76 -7.12
CA VAL A 347 5.71 15.93 -5.77
C VAL A 347 5.38 14.55 -5.22
N THR A 348 6.14 14.12 -4.23
CA THR A 348 5.92 12.87 -3.50
C THR A 348 4.97 13.13 -2.34
N LEU A 349 3.74 12.66 -2.44
CA LEU A 349 2.72 12.77 -1.39
C LEU A 349 2.82 11.57 -0.46
N LEU A 350 3.06 11.80 0.83
CA LEU A 350 3.08 10.76 1.85
C LEU A 350 1.70 10.70 2.52
N ASP A 351 0.94 9.63 2.27
CA ASP A 351 -0.33 9.37 2.96
C ASP A 351 -0.05 8.86 4.37
N LEU A 352 -0.39 9.66 5.39
CA LEU A 352 -0.21 9.32 6.79
C LEU A 352 -1.55 9.02 7.45
N ALA A 353 -1.55 8.03 8.36
CA ALA A 353 -2.77 7.55 8.98
C ALA A 353 -3.44 8.62 9.87
N GLY A 354 -4.76 8.77 9.75
CA GLY A 354 -5.50 9.79 10.53
C GLY A 354 -6.03 9.31 11.88
N HIS A 355 -6.05 8.00 12.11
CA HIS A 355 -6.64 7.42 13.30
C HIS A 355 -5.59 7.27 14.41
N GLU A 356 -5.99 7.56 15.65
CA GLU A 356 -5.14 7.41 16.84
C GLU A 356 -4.49 6.01 17.00
N LYS A 357 -5.19 4.93 16.64
CA LYS A 357 -4.66 3.55 16.67
C LYS A 357 -3.42 3.39 15.78
N TYR A 358 -3.33 4.18 14.72
CA TYR A 358 -2.23 4.20 13.76
C TYR A 358 -1.33 5.42 13.95
N LEU A 359 -1.40 6.12 15.08
CA LEU A 359 -0.50 7.25 15.36
C LEU A 359 0.97 6.85 15.27
N LYS A 360 1.30 5.59 15.64
CA LYS A 360 2.66 5.04 15.50
C LYS A 360 3.19 5.09 14.06
N THR A 361 2.34 4.88 13.06
CA THR A 361 2.74 4.90 11.65
C THR A 361 2.88 6.34 11.15
N THR A 362 2.05 7.25 11.66
CA THR A 362 2.15 8.69 11.35
C THR A 362 3.41 9.32 11.93
N VAL A 363 3.72 9.05 13.20
CA VAL A 363 4.95 9.52 13.85
C VAL A 363 6.18 9.03 13.08
N HIS A 364 6.16 7.76 12.67
CA HIS A 364 7.22 7.20 11.85
C HIS A 364 7.33 7.91 10.50
N GLY A 365 6.22 8.07 9.77
CA GLY A 365 6.23 8.73 8.46
C GLY A 365 6.66 10.20 8.50
N VAL A 366 6.36 10.94 9.58
CA VAL A 366 6.87 12.32 9.75
C VAL A 366 8.36 12.32 10.15
N SER A 367 8.79 11.38 11.00
CA SER A 367 10.18 11.30 11.49
C SER A 367 11.17 10.79 10.42
N SER A 368 10.81 9.71 9.71
CA SER A 368 11.68 9.07 8.71
C SER A 368 11.38 9.52 7.28
N GLY A 369 10.18 10.03 7.00
CA GLY A 369 9.77 10.43 5.65
C GLY A 369 10.35 11.75 5.16
N PHE A 370 11.27 12.39 5.90
CA PHE A 370 11.97 13.65 5.56
C PHE A 370 11.14 14.62 4.72
N SER A 371 9.94 14.95 5.20
CA SER A 371 9.02 15.79 4.45
C SER A 371 9.50 17.24 4.42
N ASP A 372 9.52 17.83 3.23
CA ASP A 372 9.84 19.24 3.04
C ASP A 372 8.73 20.12 3.62
N TYR A 373 7.49 19.72 3.31
CA TYR A 373 6.25 20.39 3.69
C TYR A 373 5.26 19.39 4.29
N SER A 374 4.27 19.89 5.01
CA SER A 374 3.14 19.08 5.48
C SER A 374 1.83 19.75 5.12
N MET A 375 0.87 18.97 4.61
CA MET A 375 -0.51 19.36 4.37
C MET A 375 -1.37 18.81 5.49
N ILE A 376 -2.02 19.68 6.26
CA ILE A 376 -2.95 19.31 7.31
C ILE A 376 -4.36 19.48 6.78
N LEU A 377 -5.06 18.36 6.58
CA LEU A 377 -6.44 18.35 6.14
C LEU A 377 -7.37 18.43 7.34
N VAL A 378 -8.34 19.34 7.24
CA VAL A 378 -9.39 19.57 8.21
C VAL A 378 -10.72 19.46 7.49
N ASN A 379 -11.64 18.67 8.04
CA ASN A 379 -13.00 18.59 7.52
C ASN A 379 -13.71 19.91 7.82
N SER A 380 -14.25 20.59 6.82
CA SER A 380 -14.88 21.90 6.99
C SER A 380 -16.15 21.88 7.87
N ARG A 381 -16.79 20.71 8.02
CA ARG A 381 -18.05 20.56 8.77
C ARG A 381 -17.87 20.52 10.28
N HIS A 382 -16.68 20.18 10.74
CA HIS A 382 -16.42 19.96 12.16
C HIS A 382 -15.18 20.73 12.61
N PRO A 383 -15.20 21.28 13.83
CA PRO A 383 -14.01 21.93 14.37
C PRO A 383 -12.83 20.96 14.49
N PRO A 384 -11.59 21.48 14.54
CA PRO A 384 -10.38 20.65 14.59
C PRO A 384 -10.36 19.75 15.83
N THR A 385 -10.20 18.45 15.60
CA THR A 385 -10.16 17.47 16.71
C THR A 385 -8.80 17.46 17.41
N HIS A 386 -8.74 16.76 18.55
CA HIS A 386 -7.48 16.55 19.28
C HIS A 386 -6.38 15.93 18.39
N MET A 387 -6.74 15.06 17.43
CA MET A 387 -5.78 14.49 16.47
C MET A 387 -5.19 15.55 15.53
N THR A 388 -5.99 16.51 15.06
CA THR A 388 -5.50 17.63 14.24
C THR A 388 -4.49 18.46 15.03
N HIS A 389 -4.78 18.77 16.29
CA HIS A 389 -3.83 19.45 17.18
C HIS A 389 -2.53 18.66 17.35
N HIS A 390 -2.64 17.34 17.55
CA HIS A 390 -1.49 16.45 17.67
C HIS A 390 -0.62 16.44 16.40
N HIS A 391 -1.22 16.32 15.22
CA HIS A 391 -0.50 16.33 13.95
C HIS A 391 0.16 17.68 13.66
N LEU A 392 -0.52 18.79 13.98
CA LEU A 392 0.02 20.14 13.84
C LEU A 392 1.27 20.33 14.74
N ASN A 393 1.17 19.96 16.02
CA ASN A 393 2.28 20.07 16.95
C ASN A 393 3.46 19.17 16.56
N LEU A 394 3.18 17.97 16.06
CA LEU A 394 4.20 17.07 15.53
C LEU A 394 4.96 17.70 14.36
N CYS A 395 4.25 18.19 13.33
CA CYS A 395 4.89 18.81 12.16
C CYS A 395 5.69 20.07 12.53
N CYS A 396 5.14 20.90 13.43
CA CYS A 396 5.81 22.10 13.91
C CYS A 396 7.07 21.78 14.72
N SER A 397 7.03 20.75 15.57
CA SER A 397 8.19 20.29 16.36
C SER A 397 9.36 19.81 15.49
N PHE A 398 9.06 19.18 14.34
CA PHE A 398 10.08 18.82 13.35
C PHE A 398 10.52 20.00 12.46
N GLY A 399 9.95 21.19 12.66
CA GLY A 399 10.24 22.39 11.88
C GLY A 399 9.84 22.25 10.41
N ILE A 400 8.72 21.57 10.16
CA ILE A 400 8.13 21.39 8.82
C ILE A 400 7.08 22.51 8.61
N PRO A 401 7.19 23.32 7.55
CA PRO A 401 6.15 24.27 7.15
C PRO A 401 4.84 23.56 6.83
N THR A 402 3.72 24.09 7.33
CA THR A 402 2.40 23.47 7.28
C THR A 402 1.45 24.29 6.42
N ILE A 403 0.81 23.62 5.48
CA ILE A 403 -0.28 24.13 4.65
C ILE A 403 -1.57 23.55 5.23
N ILE A 404 -2.56 24.41 5.49
CA ILE A 404 -3.87 23.98 5.99
C ILE A 404 -4.84 23.87 4.83
N ILE A 405 -5.57 22.76 4.79
CA ILE A 405 -6.53 22.48 3.72
C ILE A 405 -7.87 22.14 4.35
N PHE A 406 -8.88 22.95 4.05
CA PHE A 406 -10.27 22.69 4.41
C PHE A 406 -10.91 21.85 3.31
N THR A 407 -11.37 20.64 3.65
CA THR A 407 -11.98 19.70 2.69
C THR A 407 -13.49 19.64 2.86
N LYS A 408 -14.18 19.08 1.85
CA LYS A 408 -15.65 18.88 1.85
C LYS A 408 -16.45 20.19 1.97
N VAL A 409 -15.97 21.25 1.31
CA VAL A 409 -16.62 22.56 1.30
C VAL A 409 -17.99 22.50 0.61
N ASP A 410 -18.14 21.59 -0.36
CA ASP A 410 -19.34 21.38 -1.19
C ASP A 410 -20.63 21.12 -0.41
N GLY A 411 -20.56 20.53 0.78
CA GLY A 411 -21.74 20.26 1.59
C GLY A 411 -21.58 20.73 3.02
N CYS A 412 -20.86 21.83 3.25
CA CYS A 412 -20.69 22.43 4.56
C CYS A 412 -21.55 23.70 4.72
N PRO A 413 -22.39 23.82 5.77
CA PRO A 413 -23.05 25.08 6.10
C PRO A 413 -22.04 26.18 6.42
N GLU A 414 -22.30 27.42 5.99
CA GLU A 414 -21.37 28.56 6.16
C GLU A 414 -20.97 28.82 7.61
N HIS A 415 -21.94 28.73 8.55
CA HIS A 415 -21.68 28.90 9.98
C HIS A 415 -20.69 27.86 10.53
N ALA A 416 -20.83 26.59 10.11
CA ALA A 416 -19.93 25.51 10.54
C ALA A 416 -18.51 25.70 9.98
N MET A 417 -18.40 26.13 8.72
CA MET A 417 -17.11 26.45 8.11
C MET A 417 -16.42 27.62 8.83
N LYS A 418 -17.16 28.68 9.16
CA LYS A 418 -16.63 29.84 9.87
C LYS A 418 -16.08 29.46 11.25
N ASN A 419 -16.85 28.71 12.03
CA ASN A 419 -16.41 28.25 13.36
C ASN A 419 -15.15 27.38 13.26
N SER A 420 -15.12 26.43 12.31
CA SER A 420 -13.96 25.56 12.09
C SER A 420 -12.70 26.36 11.71
N LYS A 421 -12.84 27.39 10.86
CA LYS A 421 -11.74 28.29 10.49
C LYS A 421 -11.23 29.10 11.68
N GLU A 422 -12.13 29.68 12.47
CA GLU A 422 -11.76 30.47 13.64
C GLU A 422 -10.97 29.64 14.67
N GLU A 423 -11.39 28.40 14.92
CA GLU A 423 -10.66 27.51 15.82
C GLU A 423 -9.28 27.13 15.28
N VAL A 424 -9.16 26.76 14.00
CA VAL A 424 -7.85 26.48 13.39
C VAL A 424 -6.95 27.71 13.44
N TYR A 425 -7.49 28.92 13.25
CA TYR A 425 -6.71 30.16 13.35
C TYR A 425 -6.22 30.42 14.77
N LYS A 426 -7.03 30.11 15.80
CA LYS A 426 -6.60 30.15 17.20
C LYS A 426 -5.46 29.16 17.45
N LEU A 427 -5.56 27.93 16.93
CA LEU A 427 -4.51 26.92 17.06
C LEU A 427 -3.20 27.33 16.39
N LEU A 428 -3.25 27.92 15.19
CA LEU A 428 -2.06 28.39 14.48
C LEU A 428 -1.36 29.55 15.21
N ARG A 429 -2.14 30.47 15.78
CA ARG A 429 -1.63 31.63 16.53
C ARG A 429 -1.13 31.28 17.93
N ALA A 430 -1.43 30.08 18.44
CA ALA A 430 -0.96 29.63 19.73
C ALA A 430 0.58 29.71 19.81
N PRO A 431 1.16 30.06 20.98
CA PRO A 431 2.59 30.26 21.12
C PRO A 431 3.42 29.01 20.81
N ASP A 432 2.81 27.82 20.91
CA ASP A 432 3.47 26.55 20.62
C ASP A 432 3.65 26.31 19.10
N VAL A 433 2.84 26.96 18.25
CA VAL A 433 2.89 26.87 16.78
C VAL A 433 3.49 28.14 16.16
N GLY A 434 3.03 29.31 16.61
CA GLY A 434 3.56 30.62 16.24
C GLY A 434 3.39 31.00 14.77
N ARG A 435 2.32 30.56 14.10
CA ARG A 435 2.07 30.82 12.67
C ARG A 435 0.85 31.70 12.43
N LYS A 436 0.95 32.61 11.46
CA LYS A 436 -0.17 33.46 11.05
C LYS A 436 -0.92 32.80 9.89
N PRO A 437 -2.25 32.56 9.99
CA PRO A 437 -3.03 32.03 8.89
C PRO A 437 -3.05 33.02 7.72
N PHE A 438 -2.91 32.52 6.49
CA PHE A 438 -2.98 33.31 5.26
C PHE A 438 -3.87 32.60 4.24
N VAL A 439 -5.01 33.19 3.89
CA VAL A 439 -5.98 32.56 2.99
C VAL A 439 -5.57 32.78 1.54
N ILE A 440 -5.44 31.70 0.77
CA ILE A 440 -5.13 31.75 -0.66
C ILE A 440 -6.45 31.66 -1.44
N ARG A 441 -6.75 32.69 -2.24
CA ARG A 441 -7.92 32.72 -3.13
C ARG A 441 -7.53 32.86 -4.59
N LYS A 442 -6.40 33.51 -4.86
CA LYS A 442 -5.87 33.78 -6.19
C LYS A 442 -4.44 33.25 -6.32
N GLU A 443 -3.98 33.12 -7.55
CA GLU A 443 -2.62 32.66 -7.83
C GLU A 443 -1.54 33.63 -7.35
N GLN A 444 -1.83 34.93 -7.33
CA GLN A 444 -0.92 35.96 -6.79
C GLN A 444 -0.65 35.78 -5.29
N ASP A 445 -1.61 35.24 -4.55
CA ASP A 445 -1.48 34.96 -3.12
C ASP A 445 -0.44 33.85 -2.87
N ILE A 446 -0.32 32.90 -3.81
CA ILE A 446 0.64 31.79 -3.74
C ILE A 446 2.06 32.34 -3.75
N THR A 447 2.39 33.21 -4.72
CA THR A 447 3.72 33.82 -4.84
C THR A 447 4.11 34.59 -3.58
N THR A 448 3.16 35.33 -3.00
CA THR A 448 3.39 36.10 -1.76
C THR A 448 3.65 35.18 -0.55
N CYS A 449 2.99 34.01 -0.52
CA CYS A 449 3.06 33.09 0.61
C CYS A 449 4.35 32.25 0.60
N ILE A 450 4.85 31.85 -0.57
CA ILE A 450 5.96 30.92 -0.74
C ILE A 450 7.22 31.36 0.01
N ASP A 451 7.58 32.63 -0.06
CA ASP A 451 8.80 33.15 0.60
C ASP A 451 8.65 33.22 2.13
N LYS A 452 7.40 33.21 2.63
CA LYS A 452 7.05 33.43 4.04
C LYS A 452 6.45 32.20 4.72
N LEU A 453 6.59 31.00 4.14
CA LEU A 453 6.04 29.73 4.69
C LEU A 453 6.55 29.34 6.09
N HIS A 454 7.61 29.98 6.59
CA HIS A 454 8.12 29.76 7.94
C HIS A 454 7.31 30.51 9.01
N THR A 455 6.65 31.63 8.65
CA THR A 455 5.80 32.43 9.55
C THR A 455 4.32 32.33 9.19
N LEU A 456 4.01 32.23 7.90
CA LEU A 456 2.65 32.12 7.38
C LEU A 456 2.28 30.64 7.22
N ALA A 457 1.06 30.31 7.63
CA ALA A 457 0.41 29.05 7.33
C ALA A 457 -0.65 29.30 6.23
N PRO A 458 -0.37 28.95 4.97
CA PRO A 458 -1.36 29.07 3.91
C PRO A 458 -2.58 28.20 4.16
N VAL A 459 -3.76 28.73 3.83
CA VAL A 459 -5.06 28.12 4.03
C VAL A 459 -5.79 28.08 2.70
N ILE A 460 -6.18 26.88 2.26
CA ILE A 460 -6.92 26.65 1.02
C ILE A 460 -8.20 25.87 1.32
N ASP A 461 -9.30 26.33 0.73
CA ASP A 461 -10.58 25.63 0.74
C ASP A 461 -10.69 24.76 -0.51
N ILE A 462 -11.01 23.47 -0.36
CA ILE A 462 -11.11 22.54 -1.47
C ILE A 462 -12.33 21.60 -1.38
N SER A 463 -12.78 21.12 -2.54
CA SER A 463 -13.65 19.96 -2.66
C SER A 463 -13.13 18.99 -3.72
N CYS A 464 -12.96 17.72 -3.33
CA CYS A 464 -12.62 16.67 -4.28
C CYS A 464 -13.80 16.25 -5.16
N VAL A 465 -15.03 16.63 -4.79
CA VAL A 465 -16.26 16.26 -5.52
C VAL A 465 -16.56 17.31 -6.59
N THR A 466 -16.60 18.59 -6.23
CA THR A 466 -16.88 19.68 -7.19
C THR A 466 -15.62 20.12 -7.95
N GLY A 467 -14.43 19.83 -7.42
CA GLY A 467 -13.16 20.28 -7.97
C GLY A 467 -12.74 21.69 -7.54
N GLU A 468 -13.55 22.35 -6.71
CA GLU A 468 -13.25 23.68 -6.16
C GLU A 468 -11.90 23.68 -5.43
N GLY A 469 -11.08 24.71 -5.68
CA GLY A 469 -9.78 24.91 -5.02
C GLY A 469 -8.65 23.94 -5.42
N LEU A 470 -8.93 22.84 -6.11
CA LEU A 470 -7.92 21.85 -6.50
C LEU A 470 -6.86 22.43 -7.44
N ASN A 471 -7.26 23.32 -8.36
CA ASN A 471 -6.32 23.95 -9.29
C ASN A 471 -5.34 24.90 -8.56
N LEU A 472 -5.83 25.66 -7.56
CA LEU A 472 -4.97 26.49 -6.71
C LEU A 472 -3.99 25.63 -5.92
N LEU A 473 -4.46 24.51 -5.36
CA LEU A 473 -3.60 23.57 -4.64
C LEU A 473 -2.52 22.98 -5.54
N ARG A 474 -2.86 22.56 -6.77
CA ARG A 474 -1.90 22.05 -7.76
C ARG A 474 -0.82 23.09 -8.10
N LYS A 475 -1.24 24.32 -8.40
CA LYS A 475 -0.32 25.43 -8.70
C LYS A 475 0.58 25.76 -7.50
N MET A 476 0.04 25.70 -6.29
CA MET A 476 0.82 25.88 -5.08
C MET A 476 1.87 24.77 -4.93
N LEU A 477 1.49 23.49 -5.06
CA LEU A 477 2.40 22.35 -4.97
C LEU A 477 3.51 22.41 -6.03
N PHE A 478 3.18 22.84 -7.24
CA PHE A 478 4.16 23.06 -8.31
C PHE A 478 5.17 24.17 -7.96
N SER A 479 4.71 25.25 -7.32
CA SER A 479 5.52 26.43 -7.01
C SER A 479 6.36 26.32 -5.74
N LEU A 480 6.13 25.30 -4.90
CA LEU A 480 6.87 25.13 -3.64
C LEU A 480 8.37 24.91 -3.89
N PRO A 481 9.29 25.66 -3.26
CA PRO A 481 10.72 25.45 -3.45
C PRO A 481 11.19 24.17 -2.74
N LYS A 482 12.18 23.46 -3.30
CA LYS A 482 12.85 22.36 -2.57
C LYS A 482 13.63 22.94 -1.40
N ARG A 483 13.56 22.32 -0.22
CA ARG A 483 14.29 22.82 0.95
C ARG A 483 15.75 22.38 0.85
N ARG A 484 16.67 23.35 0.88
CA ARG A 484 18.15 23.15 0.79
C ARG A 484 18.80 22.42 1.98
N ARG A 485 18.03 21.68 2.79
CA ARG A 485 18.56 20.95 3.96
C ARG A 485 19.53 19.84 3.55
N HIS A 486 19.31 19.22 2.39
CA HIS A 486 20.11 18.11 1.91
C HIS A 486 21.26 18.54 1.00
N GLU A 487 21.13 19.64 0.24
CA GLU A 487 22.24 20.19 -0.56
C GLU A 487 23.52 20.41 0.27
N LYS A 488 23.37 20.91 1.50
CA LYS A 488 24.49 21.11 2.44
C LYS A 488 25.08 19.81 2.99
N LYS A 489 24.42 18.67 2.79
CA LYS A 489 24.83 17.35 3.28
C LYS A 489 25.48 16.47 2.20
N ILE A 490 25.53 16.93 0.94
CA ILE A 490 26.15 16.18 -0.16
C ILE A 490 27.64 15.92 0.11
N THR A 491 28.34 16.87 0.71
CA THR A 491 29.78 16.74 1.02
C THR A 491 30.10 15.87 2.24
N ARG A 492 29.09 15.41 2.99
CA ARG A 492 29.31 14.56 4.17
C ARG A 492 29.43 13.10 3.74
N SER A 493 29.99 12.25 4.62
CA SER A 493 30.05 10.80 4.39
C SER A 493 28.66 10.24 4.06
N PHE A 494 28.63 9.24 3.17
CA PHE A 494 27.39 8.66 2.67
C PHE A 494 26.60 7.96 3.76
N GLU A 495 25.30 8.25 3.79
CA GLU A 495 24.37 7.65 4.72
C GLU A 495 23.01 7.41 4.11
N PHE A 496 22.61 6.15 4.14
CA PHE A 496 21.33 5.73 3.63
C PHE A 496 20.54 5.03 4.73
N LEU A 497 19.41 5.64 5.11
CA LEU A 497 18.58 5.19 6.21
C LEU A 497 17.62 4.12 5.71
N CYS A 498 17.76 2.90 6.20
CA CYS A 498 16.96 1.75 5.79
C CYS A 498 15.56 1.84 6.42
N GLU A 499 14.54 2.03 5.59
CA GLU A 499 13.14 2.08 6.02
C GLU A 499 12.47 0.71 5.85
N ASP A 500 12.70 0.08 4.70
CA ASP A 500 12.10 -1.19 4.31
C ASP A 500 13.12 -2.13 3.68
N ILE A 501 12.85 -3.42 3.78
CA ILE A 501 13.69 -4.49 3.23
C ILE A 501 12.78 -5.42 2.43
N PHE A 502 13.22 -5.73 1.23
CA PHE A 502 12.57 -6.63 0.29
C PHE A 502 13.54 -7.73 -0.10
N ASN A 503 13.03 -8.91 -0.41
CA ASN A 503 13.82 -9.98 -1.00
C ASN A 503 13.27 -10.27 -2.40
N VAL A 504 14.00 -9.82 -3.42
CA VAL A 504 13.55 -9.90 -4.81
C VAL A 504 14.18 -11.13 -5.46
N PRO A 505 13.39 -12.05 -6.07
CA PRO A 505 13.93 -13.20 -6.79
C PRO A 505 14.95 -12.77 -7.85
N GLY A 506 16.09 -13.47 -7.94
CA GLY A 506 17.18 -13.17 -8.87
C GLY A 506 18.10 -12.00 -8.47
N VAL A 507 17.58 -10.95 -7.83
CA VAL A 507 18.37 -9.78 -7.40
C VAL A 507 18.97 -9.97 -6.00
N GLY A 508 18.18 -10.56 -5.09
CA GLY A 508 18.54 -10.74 -3.68
C GLY A 508 17.93 -9.67 -2.75
N PRO A 509 18.57 -9.38 -1.61
CA PRO A 509 18.05 -8.43 -0.64
C PRO A 509 18.17 -7.01 -1.18
N VAL A 510 17.04 -6.32 -1.23
CA VAL A 510 16.92 -4.93 -1.65
C VAL A 510 16.46 -4.12 -0.45
N VAL A 511 17.20 -3.07 -0.13
CA VAL A 511 16.87 -2.18 0.98
C VAL A 511 16.34 -0.87 0.40
N SER A 512 15.12 -0.50 0.81
CA SER A 512 14.50 0.78 0.47
C SER A 512 14.68 1.76 1.60
N GLY A 513 14.93 3.01 1.25
CA GLY A 513 15.26 4.01 2.23
C GLY A 513 15.49 5.39 1.64
N PHE A 514 16.08 6.23 2.48
CA PHE A 514 16.33 7.63 2.16
C PHE A 514 17.81 7.97 2.34
N VAL A 515 18.40 8.61 1.33
CA VAL A 515 19.78 9.11 1.40
C VAL A 515 19.79 10.37 2.26
N ASN A 516 20.23 10.25 3.52
CA ASN A 516 20.25 11.37 4.45
C ASN A 516 21.40 12.35 4.14
N ALA A 517 22.56 11.82 3.76
CA ALA A 517 23.78 12.57 3.52
C ALA A 517 24.70 11.84 2.52
N GLY A 518 25.61 12.60 1.90
CA GLY A 518 26.56 12.11 0.93
C GLY A 518 25.96 11.73 -0.43
N GLU A 519 26.79 11.11 -1.23
CA GLU A 519 26.45 10.52 -2.51
C GLU A 519 27.12 9.15 -2.65
N LEU A 520 26.54 8.29 -3.50
CA LEU A 520 27.06 6.96 -3.76
C LEU A 520 26.95 6.66 -5.24
N THR A 521 28.07 6.25 -5.83
CA THR A 521 28.10 5.67 -7.17
C THR A 521 28.13 4.15 -7.05
N VAL A 522 27.12 3.53 -7.63
CA VAL A 522 26.80 2.11 -7.49
C VAL A 522 27.38 1.33 -8.66
N GLY A 523 27.89 0.14 -8.40
CA GLY A 523 28.57 -0.69 -9.40
C GLY A 523 29.39 -1.81 -8.77
N SER A 524 30.17 -2.52 -9.58
CA SER A 524 30.79 -3.79 -9.22
C SER A 524 31.72 -3.74 -7.99
N ASN A 525 32.32 -2.59 -7.68
CA ASN A 525 33.27 -2.42 -6.57
C ASN A 525 32.80 -1.41 -5.49
N CYS A 526 31.49 -1.18 -5.37
CA CYS A 526 30.94 -0.25 -4.40
C CYS A 526 30.77 -0.90 -3.02
N HIS A 527 31.82 -0.90 -2.21
CA HIS A 527 31.79 -1.46 -0.85
C HIS A 527 31.05 -0.55 0.12
N VAL A 528 30.09 -1.13 0.84
CA VAL A 528 29.30 -0.45 1.87
C VAL A 528 29.14 -1.34 3.09
N CYS A 529 28.87 -0.74 4.25
CA CYS A 529 28.56 -1.41 5.49
C CYS A 529 27.08 -1.21 5.83
N ILE A 530 26.35 -2.28 6.11
CA ILE A 530 24.95 -2.22 6.59
C ILE A 530 24.86 -2.68 8.04
N GLY A 531 24.15 -1.93 8.88
CA GLY A 531 23.97 -2.24 10.29
C GLY A 531 23.36 -1.07 11.06
N PRO A 532 23.34 -1.09 12.40
CA PRO A 532 23.88 -2.14 13.25
C PRO A 532 22.96 -3.36 13.33
N THR A 533 23.56 -4.54 13.39
CA THR A 533 22.87 -5.78 13.78
C THR A 533 22.46 -5.73 15.25
N ASP A 534 21.74 -6.75 15.74
CA ASP A 534 21.31 -6.78 17.14
C ASP A 534 22.50 -6.80 18.13
N ASP A 535 23.66 -7.31 17.70
CA ASP A 535 24.92 -7.31 18.45
C ASP A 535 25.71 -5.99 18.32
N GLY A 536 25.24 -5.05 17.49
CA GLY A 536 25.92 -3.78 17.22
C GLY A 536 26.98 -3.80 16.13
N SER A 537 27.21 -4.96 15.50
CA SER A 537 28.16 -5.10 14.40
C SER A 537 27.59 -4.62 13.07
N TYR A 538 28.48 -4.38 12.10
CA TYR A 538 28.12 -3.98 10.74
C TYR A 538 28.59 -5.02 9.73
N ILE A 539 27.73 -5.32 8.78
CA ILE A 539 27.98 -6.32 7.74
C ILE A 539 28.54 -5.59 6.52
N LYS A 540 29.74 -5.97 6.10
CA LYS A 540 30.36 -5.47 4.87
C LYS A 540 29.71 -6.14 3.66
N THR A 541 29.32 -5.35 2.67
CA THR A 541 28.65 -5.82 1.45
C THR A 541 28.98 -4.91 0.27
N VAL A 542 28.45 -5.25 -0.90
CA VAL A 542 28.60 -4.47 -2.13
C VAL A 542 27.23 -3.99 -2.59
N ALA A 543 27.09 -2.71 -2.88
CA ALA A 543 25.90 -2.15 -3.51
C ALA A 543 25.95 -2.42 -5.02
N LYS A 544 25.10 -3.34 -5.50
CA LYS A 544 25.11 -3.81 -6.89
C LYS A 544 24.39 -2.86 -7.85
N SER A 545 23.21 -2.41 -7.47
CA SER A 545 22.38 -1.50 -8.25
C SER A 545 21.57 -0.60 -7.33
N ALA A 546 21.23 0.59 -7.83
CA ALA A 546 20.26 1.47 -7.19
C ALA A 546 19.10 1.77 -8.13
N HIS A 547 17.93 1.96 -7.54
CA HIS A 547 16.75 2.41 -8.25
C HIS A 547 16.10 3.59 -7.52
N ILE A 548 15.64 4.57 -8.27
CA ILE A 548 14.83 5.69 -7.78
C ILE A 548 13.52 5.67 -8.56
N ALA A 549 12.37 5.64 -7.87
CA ALA A 549 11.06 5.53 -8.52
C ALA A 549 10.98 4.38 -9.57
N ARG A 550 11.59 3.22 -9.24
CA ARG A 550 11.77 2.04 -10.12
C ARG A 550 12.68 2.23 -11.34
N ILE A 551 13.23 3.42 -11.56
CA ILE A 551 14.20 3.69 -12.62
C ILE A 551 15.60 3.31 -12.11
N SER A 552 16.33 2.51 -12.88
CA SER A 552 17.73 2.15 -12.54
C SER A 552 18.63 3.38 -12.64
N THR A 553 19.46 3.59 -11.62
CA THR A 553 20.37 4.74 -11.54
C THR A 553 21.72 4.29 -11.00
N THR A 554 22.81 4.78 -11.59
CA THR A 554 24.17 4.51 -11.14
C THR A 554 24.63 5.44 -10.02
N HIS A 555 23.97 6.58 -9.84
CA HIS A 555 24.37 7.58 -8.88
C HIS A 555 23.18 8.04 -8.05
N ILE A 556 23.34 8.04 -6.72
CA ILE A 556 22.33 8.50 -5.77
C ILE A 556 22.92 9.55 -4.84
N THR A 557 22.12 10.55 -4.50
CA THR A 557 22.57 11.72 -3.74
C THR A 557 21.64 12.02 -2.57
N SER A 558 22.13 12.78 -1.60
CA SER A 558 21.34 13.16 -0.43
C SER A 558 20.02 13.86 -0.79
N GLY A 559 18.96 13.49 -0.07
CA GLY A 559 17.60 13.98 -0.32
C GLY A 559 16.75 13.09 -1.23
N GLN A 560 17.28 11.96 -1.70
CA GLN A 560 16.55 11.03 -2.56
C GLN A 560 16.03 9.81 -1.79
N SER A 561 14.87 9.32 -2.21
CA SER A 561 14.37 8.00 -1.82
C SER A 561 14.83 6.99 -2.86
N ALA A 562 15.56 5.96 -2.44
CA ALA A 562 16.15 4.99 -3.34
C ALA A 562 16.01 3.57 -2.78
N CYS A 563 16.14 2.58 -3.67
CA CYS A 563 16.30 1.18 -3.34
C CYS A 563 17.70 0.74 -3.71
N LEU A 564 18.42 0.09 -2.79
CA LEU A 564 19.75 -0.46 -2.98
C LEU A 564 19.70 -1.99 -2.98
N ALA A 565 20.16 -2.63 -4.05
CA ALA A 565 20.37 -4.06 -4.07
C ALA A 565 21.75 -4.40 -3.46
N LEU A 566 21.76 -5.24 -2.44
CA LEU A 566 22.98 -5.59 -1.69
C LEU A 566 23.45 -7.02 -1.99
N ALA A 567 24.76 -7.19 -2.11
CA ALA A 567 25.42 -8.47 -2.27
C ALA A 567 25.64 -9.16 -0.91
N LEU A 568 24.59 -9.73 -0.31
CA LEU A 568 24.68 -10.38 1.00
C LEU A 568 24.56 -11.91 0.90
N LYS A 569 25.34 -12.60 1.74
CA LYS A 569 25.26 -14.05 1.95
C LYS A 569 23.93 -14.43 2.60
N LYS A 570 23.49 -15.68 2.45
CA LYS A 570 22.19 -16.16 2.96
C LYS A 570 22.02 -15.93 4.47
N GLU A 571 23.07 -16.14 5.25
CA GLU A 571 23.07 -15.94 6.71
C GLU A 571 22.90 -14.47 7.11
N ASP A 572 23.55 -13.56 6.38
CA ASP A 572 23.51 -12.12 6.67
C ASP A 572 22.16 -11.49 6.30
N LYS A 573 21.42 -12.08 5.35
CA LYS A 573 20.07 -11.63 4.99
C LYS A 573 19.11 -11.67 6.17
N ASN A 574 19.23 -12.71 7.01
CA ASN A 574 18.35 -12.89 8.17
C ASN A 574 18.64 -11.88 9.29
N LYS A 575 19.82 -11.27 9.29
CA LYS A 575 20.21 -10.23 10.26
C LYS A 575 19.68 -8.84 9.87
N LEU A 576 19.21 -8.66 8.64
CA LEU A 576 18.71 -7.37 8.17
C LEU A 576 17.38 -7.01 8.85
N ARG A 577 17.27 -5.76 9.28
CA ARG A 577 16.06 -5.22 9.89
C ARG A 577 15.85 -3.75 9.55
N ARG A 578 14.61 -3.30 9.70
CA ARG A 578 14.27 -1.87 9.62
C ARG A 578 15.00 -1.08 10.70
N GLY A 579 15.34 0.16 10.41
CA GLY A 579 16.08 1.04 11.33
C GLY A 579 17.60 0.95 11.21
N MET A 580 18.13 0.03 10.40
CA MET A 580 19.55 0.02 10.03
C MET A 580 19.91 1.23 9.15
N VAL A 581 21.21 1.45 8.97
CA VAL A 581 21.82 2.41 8.06
C VAL A 581 22.82 1.69 7.17
N VAL A 582 22.94 2.15 5.92
CA VAL A 582 24.05 1.83 5.03
C VAL A 582 25.01 3.01 4.99
N VAL A 583 26.29 2.77 5.26
CA VAL A 583 27.35 3.77 5.24
C VAL A 583 28.57 3.27 4.48
N THR A 584 29.45 4.18 4.06
CA THR A 584 30.73 3.84 3.41
C THR A 584 31.89 3.72 4.40
N GLU A 585 31.88 4.50 5.48
CA GLU A 585 33.00 4.65 6.42
C GLU A 585 32.67 4.09 7.81
N ASN A 586 33.71 3.64 8.53
CA ASN A 586 33.73 3.01 9.87
C ASN A 586 32.54 3.40 10.76
N PRO A 587 31.42 2.67 10.70
CA PRO A 587 30.26 3.00 11.49
C PRO A 587 30.46 2.61 12.95
N VAL A 588 29.94 3.44 13.85
CA VAL A 588 29.88 3.15 15.28
C VAL A 588 28.43 3.06 15.71
N SER A 589 28.11 2.03 16.50
CA SER A 589 26.81 1.87 17.13
C SER A 589 26.90 2.23 18.62
N THR A 590 25.79 2.69 19.18
CA THR A 590 25.74 3.07 20.60
C THR A 590 24.46 2.57 21.26
N LYS A 591 24.53 2.21 22.53
CA LYS A 591 23.34 2.05 23.37
C LYS A 591 22.95 3.34 24.08
N GLU A 592 23.88 4.26 24.30
CA GLU A 592 23.64 5.47 25.07
C GLU A 592 23.75 6.73 24.20
N PHE A 593 22.96 7.76 24.53
CA PHE A 593 23.08 9.07 23.91
C PHE A 593 22.56 10.17 24.85
N ASP A 594 23.13 11.36 24.75
CA ASP A 594 22.69 12.54 25.49
C ASP A 594 21.81 13.39 24.57
N ALA A 595 20.64 13.80 25.05
CA ALA A 595 19.70 14.60 24.27
C ALA A 595 19.15 15.78 25.05
N GLU A 596 19.02 16.93 24.39
CA GLU A 596 18.24 18.04 24.91
C GLU A 596 16.79 17.85 24.47
N ILE A 597 15.90 17.72 25.45
CA ILE A 597 14.48 17.46 25.22
C ILE A 597 13.62 18.63 25.68
N CYS A 598 12.46 18.77 25.04
CA CYS A 598 11.36 19.62 25.44
C CYS A 598 10.12 18.75 25.62
N VAL A 599 9.54 18.80 26.82
CA VAL A 599 8.28 18.11 27.11
C VAL A 599 7.13 18.93 26.52
N LEU A 600 6.33 18.33 25.65
CA LEU A 600 5.20 19.01 25.02
C LEU A 600 4.07 19.22 26.04
N LYS A 601 3.33 20.32 25.88
CA LYS A 601 2.11 20.61 26.66
C LYS A 601 0.99 19.68 26.17
N GLY A 602 0.30 19.01 27.09
CA GLY A 602 -0.67 17.97 26.74
C GLY A 602 -1.30 17.29 27.97
N GLU A 603 -1.71 16.04 27.86
CA GLU A 603 -2.17 15.27 29.04
C GLU A 603 -1.00 14.96 29.98
N GLY A 604 -1.24 15.12 31.28
CA GLY A 604 -0.26 15.04 32.37
C GLY A 604 0.66 13.82 32.29
N THR A 605 1.96 14.05 32.15
CA THR A 605 2.97 12.99 32.34
C THR A 605 4.19 13.58 32.98
N THR A 606 4.65 12.85 33.98
CA THR A 606 5.77 13.21 34.83
C THR A 606 6.96 12.36 34.38
N ILE A 607 8.00 13.01 33.85
CA ILE A 607 9.22 12.31 33.46
C ILE A 607 10.20 12.39 34.63
N ARG A 608 10.68 11.24 35.07
CA ARG A 608 11.65 11.08 36.16
C ARG A 608 12.77 10.13 35.74
N LYS A 609 13.76 9.94 36.61
CA LYS A 609 14.80 8.91 36.41
C LYS A 609 14.15 7.54 36.19
N SER A 610 14.72 6.75 35.28
CA SER A 610 14.20 5.45 34.85
C SER A 610 12.87 5.49 34.11
N TYR A 611 12.41 6.68 33.67
CA TYR A 611 11.28 6.78 32.75
C TYR A 611 11.59 6.02 31.45
N GLN A 612 10.68 5.12 31.08
CA GLN A 612 10.78 4.33 29.86
C GLN A 612 9.87 4.93 28.80
N ALA A 613 10.44 5.23 27.63
CA ALA A 613 9.68 5.70 26.49
C ALA A 613 10.13 5.02 25.21
N TYR A 614 9.20 4.97 24.25
CA TYR A 614 9.50 4.60 22.89
C TYR A 614 10.09 5.81 22.17
N VAL A 615 11.37 5.73 21.83
CA VAL A 615 12.12 6.78 21.14
C VAL A 615 12.13 6.51 19.64
N HIS A 616 11.85 7.56 18.88
CA HIS A 616 12.00 7.63 17.44
C HIS A 616 13.13 8.61 17.13
N ILE A 617 14.20 8.12 16.53
CA ILE A 617 15.31 8.93 16.00
C ILE A 617 15.41 8.62 14.52
N LEU A 618 14.89 9.50 13.67
CA LEU A 618 14.80 9.26 12.22
C LEU A 618 14.06 7.94 11.92
N ASN A 619 14.76 6.92 11.38
CA ASN A 619 14.24 5.58 11.10
C ASN A 619 14.41 4.59 12.27
N VAL A 620 15.22 4.91 13.28
CA VAL A 620 15.41 4.10 14.49
C VAL A 620 14.19 4.20 15.38
N ARG A 621 13.74 3.05 15.89
CA ARG A 621 12.51 2.91 16.68
C ARG A 621 12.70 1.86 17.78
N GLN A 622 12.88 2.33 19.01
CA GLN A 622 13.15 1.44 20.13
C GLN A 622 12.74 2.07 21.46
N THR A 623 12.49 1.23 22.45
CA THR A 623 12.38 1.67 23.84
C THR A 623 13.74 2.13 24.37
N ALA A 624 13.73 3.22 25.12
CA ALA A 624 14.89 3.73 25.83
C ALA A 624 14.50 4.16 27.25
N PHE A 625 15.47 4.03 28.16
CA PHE A 625 15.37 4.45 29.56
C PHE A 625 16.09 5.78 29.76
N ALA A 626 15.47 6.70 30.48
CA ALA A 626 16.13 7.92 30.94
C ALA A 626 17.04 7.58 32.15
N LYS A 627 18.36 7.52 31.93
CA LYS A 627 19.36 7.21 32.98
C LYS A 627 19.64 8.38 33.91
N SER A 628 19.84 9.56 33.34
CA SER A 628 20.10 10.79 34.09
C SER A 628 19.36 11.95 33.45
N ILE A 629 18.94 12.90 34.30
CA ILE A 629 18.23 14.11 33.91
C ILE A 629 19.00 15.27 34.52
N GLU A 630 19.37 16.24 33.68
CA GLU A 630 20.04 17.48 34.04
C GLU A 630 19.17 18.65 33.56
N ILE A 631 18.92 19.64 34.41
CA ILE A 631 18.10 20.79 34.03
C ILE A 631 18.95 21.75 33.20
N VAL A 632 18.43 22.17 32.04
CA VAL A 632 19.05 23.20 31.22
C VAL A 632 18.48 24.55 31.65
N ASN A 633 19.16 25.24 32.58
CA ASN A 633 18.79 26.59 33.03
C ASN A 633 19.35 27.71 32.12
N LYS A 634 19.81 27.41 30.91
CA LYS A 634 20.40 28.43 30.04
C LYS A 634 19.33 29.11 29.17
N ASN A 635 19.19 30.41 29.35
CA ASN A 635 18.44 31.35 28.51
C ASN A 635 19.02 31.47 27.10
N VAL A 636 19.15 30.36 26.37
CA VAL A 636 19.50 30.42 24.94
C VAL A 636 18.19 30.53 24.18
N SER A 637 18.00 31.65 23.46
CA SER A 637 16.88 31.94 22.54
C SER A 637 15.62 32.62 23.11
N GLY A 638 15.71 33.50 24.12
CA GLY A 638 14.63 34.49 24.38
C GLY A 638 13.23 33.93 24.68
N LEU A 639 13.14 32.69 25.16
CA LEU A 639 11.91 32.05 25.65
C LEU A 639 11.91 32.01 27.18
N PRO A 640 10.72 32.02 27.83
CA PRO A 640 10.62 32.09 29.29
C PRO A 640 11.30 30.88 29.96
N PRO A 641 11.86 31.07 31.17
CA PRO A 641 12.54 30.01 31.92
C PRO A 641 11.61 28.83 32.19
N SER A 642 12.18 27.64 32.28
CA SER A 642 11.51 26.42 32.73
C SER A 642 10.74 26.72 34.03
N HIS A 643 9.43 26.46 34.04
CA HIS A 643 8.66 26.43 35.28
C HIS A 643 9.39 25.56 36.31
N ARG A 644 9.50 26.08 37.55
CA ARG A 644 10.21 25.45 38.69
C ARG A 644 9.94 23.95 38.73
N SER A 645 10.89 23.13 38.28
CA SER A 645 10.92 21.71 38.64
C SER A 645 11.23 21.64 40.13
N HIS A 646 10.35 21.00 40.90
CA HIS A 646 10.63 20.73 42.31
C HIS A 646 11.80 19.75 42.38
N ILE A 647 12.85 20.13 43.09
CA ILE A 647 13.92 19.21 43.48
C ILE A 647 13.37 18.51 44.73
N ASP A 648 12.69 17.38 44.54
CA ASP A 648 12.27 16.56 45.67
C ASP A 648 13.48 15.72 46.10
N SER A 649 13.91 15.93 47.34
CA SER A 649 15.20 15.49 47.90
C SER A 649 15.38 13.97 48.04
N GLU A 650 14.36 13.17 47.70
CA GLU A 650 14.42 11.69 47.73
C GLU A 650 14.23 11.02 46.35
N ASP A 651 13.55 11.66 45.38
CA ASP A 651 13.14 11.06 44.09
C ASP A 651 13.85 11.64 42.84
N GLY A 652 14.72 12.64 43.02
CA GLY A 652 15.48 13.26 41.92
C GLY A 652 14.68 14.27 41.09
N ILE A 653 15.21 14.64 39.92
CA ILE A 653 14.64 15.71 39.08
C ILE A 653 13.39 15.21 38.34
N ILE A 654 12.27 15.91 38.55
CA ILE A 654 11.00 15.66 37.88
C ILE A 654 10.73 16.72 36.80
N LEU A 655 10.57 16.28 35.55
CA LEU A 655 10.19 17.15 34.45
C LEU A 655 8.67 17.15 34.25
N ARG A 656 8.12 18.36 34.18
CA ARG A 656 6.71 18.63 33.86
C ARG A 656 6.57 19.19 32.44
N GLN A 657 5.35 19.36 31.99
CA GLN A 657 5.04 19.92 30.67
C GLN A 657 5.69 21.28 30.43
N GLY A 658 6.19 21.49 29.22
CA GLY A 658 6.91 22.70 28.84
C GLY A 658 8.35 22.79 29.38
N SER A 659 8.79 21.83 30.22
CA SER A 659 10.16 21.83 30.74
C SER A 659 11.15 21.42 29.67
N ARG A 660 12.34 22.01 29.74
CA ARG A 660 13.51 21.61 28.95
C ARG A 660 14.57 21.00 29.85
N ALA A 661 15.19 19.93 29.38
CA ALA A 661 16.22 19.24 30.13
C ALA A 661 17.18 18.51 29.19
N LYS A 662 18.38 18.27 29.66
CA LYS A 662 19.33 17.36 29.04
C LYS A 662 19.15 15.99 29.71
N VAL A 663 18.91 14.97 28.92
CA VAL A 663 18.62 13.62 29.40
C VAL A 663 19.55 12.64 28.71
N ARG A 664 20.20 11.78 29.50
CA ARG A 664 20.91 10.61 28.96
C ARG A 664 19.93 9.47 28.80
N PHE A 665 19.78 9.00 27.58
CA PHE A 665 18.96 7.84 27.26
C PHE A 665 19.84 6.62 27.00
N GLU A 666 19.35 5.46 27.41
CA GLU A 666 19.91 4.16 27.04
C GLU A 666 18.85 3.32 26.31
N PHE A 667 19.19 2.83 25.13
CA PHE A 667 18.40 1.88 24.36
C PHE A 667 18.26 0.54 25.09
N ALA A 668 17.02 0.07 25.23
CA ALA A 668 16.69 -1.06 26.11
C ALA A 668 17.12 -2.45 25.57
N GLN A 669 17.18 -2.64 24.26
CA GLN A 669 17.40 -3.93 23.62
C GLN A 669 18.80 -3.96 22.97
N ARG A 670 18.94 -3.25 21.86
CA ARG A 670 20.12 -3.27 20.99
C ARG A 670 20.74 -1.89 20.83
N PRO A 671 22.03 -1.82 20.49
CA PRO A 671 22.66 -0.58 20.05
C PRO A 671 22.13 -0.16 18.68
N GLU A 672 22.04 1.15 18.47
CA GLU A 672 21.54 1.73 17.23
C GLU A 672 22.53 2.79 16.73
N TYR A 673 22.41 3.13 15.44
CA TYR A 673 23.23 4.19 14.86
C TYR A 673 22.62 5.56 15.18
N VAL A 674 23.33 6.34 16.00
CA VAL A 674 22.90 7.68 16.43
C VAL A 674 24.07 8.64 16.32
N ARG A 675 23.78 9.89 15.94
CA ARG A 675 24.79 10.96 15.90
C ARG A 675 24.24 12.28 16.43
N LYS A 676 25.18 13.15 16.81
CA LYS A 676 24.90 14.53 17.20
C LYS A 676 24.12 15.27 16.13
N GLY A 677 23.10 16.01 16.56
CA GLY A 677 22.21 16.80 15.71
C GLY A 677 21.04 16.02 15.12
N MET A 678 20.90 14.72 15.40
CA MET A 678 19.70 13.98 15.03
C MET A 678 18.51 14.42 15.88
N ARG A 679 17.36 14.64 15.24
CA ARG A 679 16.12 14.95 15.95
C ARG A 679 15.52 13.68 16.52
N MET A 680 14.91 13.80 17.68
CA MET A 680 14.20 12.71 18.31
C MET A 680 12.81 13.11 18.77
N LEU A 681 11.99 12.08 18.92
CA LEU A 681 10.68 12.15 19.51
C LEU A 681 10.50 10.95 20.43
N PHE A 682 9.91 11.15 21.59
CA PHE A 682 9.62 10.05 22.51
C PHE A 682 8.15 10.02 22.91
N ARG A 683 7.64 8.81 23.14
CA ARG A 683 6.23 8.54 23.41
C ARG A 683 6.05 7.34 24.35
N ASP A 684 4.94 7.30 25.06
CA ASP A 684 4.50 6.18 25.91
C ASP A 684 3.06 5.74 25.55
N GLY A 685 2.75 5.84 24.26
CA GLY A 685 1.39 5.71 23.72
C GLY A 685 1.03 6.97 22.93
N ARG A 686 1.17 8.14 23.58
CA ARG A 686 1.08 9.47 22.97
C ARG A 686 2.45 10.13 22.93
N VAL A 687 2.64 11.07 22.00
CA VAL A 687 3.89 11.86 21.93
C VAL A 687 4.01 12.72 23.18
N ARG A 688 5.12 12.58 23.91
CA ARG A 688 5.39 13.29 25.17
C ARG A 688 6.38 14.43 25.01
N GLY A 689 7.35 14.27 24.12
CA GLY A 689 8.35 15.28 23.90
C GLY A 689 9.12 15.06 22.62
N VAL A 690 9.86 16.11 22.28
CA VAL A 690 10.79 16.14 21.17
C VAL A 690 12.14 16.60 21.68
N GLY A 691 13.20 16.25 20.96
CA GLY A 691 14.54 16.65 21.36
C GLY A 691 15.54 16.59 20.23
N LEU A 692 16.77 16.92 20.58
CA LEU A 692 17.93 16.86 19.71
C LEU A 692 19.03 16.07 20.41
N VAL A 693 19.61 15.10 19.72
CA VAL A 693 20.82 14.42 20.20
C VAL A 693 21.96 15.43 20.27
N THR A 694 22.49 15.64 21.47
CA THR A 694 23.56 16.60 21.75
C THR A 694 24.93 15.93 21.83
N ASN A 695 24.99 14.70 22.35
CA ASN A 695 26.21 13.91 22.39
C ASN A 695 25.93 12.41 22.25
N VAL A 696 26.94 11.66 21.84
CA VAL A 696 26.93 10.19 21.86
C VAL A 696 28.17 9.73 22.64
N PRO A 697 28.01 9.17 23.85
CA PRO A 697 29.12 8.61 24.62
C PRO A 697 29.90 7.58 23.80
N ASN A 698 31.23 7.56 23.93
CA ASN A 698 32.18 6.65 23.26
C ASN A 698 32.43 6.90 21.76
N LEU A 699 32.06 8.09 21.25
CA LEU A 699 32.26 8.50 19.85
C LEU A 699 33.10 9.78 19.69
N ASP A 700 33.55 10.35 20.82
CA ASP A 700 34.41 11.55 20.90
C ASP A 700 35.91 11.17 20.91
#